data_AF-A0A3N7A7Z1-F1
#
_entry.id   AF-A0A3N7A7Z1-F1
#
_cell.length_a   1.000
_cell.length_b   1.000
_cell.length_c   1.000
_cell.angle_alpha   90.00
_cell.angle_beta   90.00
_cell.angle_gamma   90.00
#
_symmetry.space_group_name_H-M   'P 1'
#
loop_
_entity.id
_entity.type
_entity.pdbx_description
1 polymer ?
#
loop_
_entity_poly.entity_id
_entity_poly.type
_entity_poly.pdbx_seq_one_letter_code
_entity_poly.pdbx_strand_id
1 'polypeptide(L)'
;MRKILFYLMAILASSNFYSQVNVSATAGTATGTYTTLKGAFDAINAGTHQGAISISITASTTETATASLNASGGATIYTSVVIKPAVGVTATISGDLASAPLVRIQGSNITLDGSNVASGTTRNLTLTNTSVTAPQVLTFIAASAAVANSNIMVKNLNIINGINSSSALVMYDGATTPVGGFFNNVTIQNNSIKKAYMGIYLFAAIAAGNGANTLVTGNDISASGTDANRLGGVYVQGADGVTVSNNIIGNFETASTEIKRGVWFATGTVNSSIISNTITNLGYAGTSTGGASGITVTSGNTGASAVANIIVRGNTISNFTSSGTGTLFAGIYAGGALTSGVTIDNNKINGIKNTNIGGYGAQGIYLATTSLTANTLVSNNVVNGIAGYGYATTGGVNDNGNGIVIAAGGGYKVYYNTVVMDVNQTVAGRPSAFNITSGVTGLGGIDVRNNLFVNTQTQAGDRYTIYAGALSNVFSTINYNNFYSSGTNLGYIGGLAKATLADIQLGFGGNANSLNVLPVFVSATDFHVSATGNAALDNKGTPVVEVTLDADGNVRNALTPDLGSFEFTVAILAVNDAAKKNTVSFYPNPVVDYLYINNDSRIKDVEVYNVSGQKILNETINAEKGSVDMRRAPAGVYILKVNAEKGSQSLKIIKK
;
A
#
# COMPACT_ATOMS: atom_id res chain seq x y z
N MET A 1 52.82 -43.32 46.28
CA MET A 1 52.31 -42.75 45.00
C MET A 1 50.78 -42.81 44.82
N ARG A 2 49.95 -42.82 45.88
CA ARG A 2 48.47 -42.86 45.76
C ARG A 2 47.71 -41.67 46.37
N LYS A 3 48.40 -40.68 46.94
CA LYS A 3 47.76 -39.47 47.52
C LYS A 3 47.99 -38.18 46.72
N ILE A 4 48.86 -38.21 45.71
CA ILE A 4 49.16 -37.04 44.85
C ILE A 4 48.27 -37.04 43.58
N LEU A 5 47.75 -38.19 43.16
CA LEU A 5 46.90 -38.30 41.96
C LEU A 5 45.46 -37.79 42.19
N PHE A 6 44.99 -37.76 43.44
CA PHE A 6 43.63 -37.30 43.77
C PHE A 6 43.52 -35.76 43.84
N TYR A 7 44.63 -35.06 44.13
CA TYR A 7 44.67 -33.60 44.08
C TYR A 7 44.91 -33.05 42.67
N LEU A 8 45.51 -33.83 41.76
CA LEU A 8 45.71 -33.41 40.37
C LEU A 8 44.47 -33.61 39.49
N MET A 9 43.54 -34.52 39.87
CA MET A 9 42.25 -34.70 39.18
C MET A 9 41.15 -33.74 39.68
N ALA A 10 41.29 -33.13 40.86
CA ALA A 10 40.35 -32.14 41.38
C ALA A 10 40.59 -30.71 40.82
N ILE A 11 41.71 -30.47 40.15
CA ILE A 11 42.07 -29.17 39.55
C ILE A 11 41.72 -29.10 38.05
N LEU A 12 41.34 -30.22 37.42
CA LEU A 12 40.94 -30.29 36.00
C LEU A 12 39.43 -30.34 35.77
N ALA A 13 38.62 -30.07 36.79
CA ALA A 13 37.16 -29.96 36.70
C ALA A 13 36.63 -28.65 37.31
N SER A 14 37.43 -27.57 37.31
CA SER A 14 36.82 -26.25 37.19
C SER A 14 36.26 -26.15 35.78
N SER A 15 35.01 -26.59 35.59
CA SER A 15 34.22 -26.10 34.48
C SER A 15 34.23 -24.58 34.60
N ASN A 16 35.09 -23.91 33.82
CA ASN A 16 35.06 -22.47 33.68
C ASN A 16 33.66 -22.15 33.18
N PHE A 17 32.76 -21.76 34.09
CA PHE A 17 31.52 -21.13 33.73
C PHE A 17 31.93 -19.81 33.08
N TYR A 18 32.15 -19.84 31.77
CA TYR A 18 32.42 -18.63 31.01
C TYR A 18 31.24 -17.70 31.25
N SER A 19 31.52 -16.51 31.76
CA SER A 19 30.51 -15.46 31.77
C SER A 19 30.05 -15.21 30.34
N GLN A 20 28.72 -15.26 30.15
CA GLN A 20 28.05 -15.15 28.86
C GLN A 20 27.56 -13.72 28.61
N VAL A 21 27.64 -12.86 29.63
CA VAL A 21 27.15 -11.49 29.64
C VAL A 21 28.16 -10.59 30.32
N ASN A 22 28.76 -9.69 29.55
CA ASN A 22 29.64 -8.64 30.06
C ASN A 22 28.86 -7.35 30.24
N VAL A 23 29.09 -6.64 31.35
CA VAL A 23 28.50 -5.33 31.63
C VAL A 23 29.62 -4.30 31.76
N SER A 24 29.46 -3.15 31.11
CA SER A 24 30.24 -1.93 31.40
C SER A 24 29.31 -0.79 31.79
N ALA A 25 29.76 0.06 32.70
CA ALA A 25 28.97 1.14 33.27
C ALA A 25 29.83 2.39 33.50
N THR A 26 29.24 3.58 33.40
CA THR A 26 29.96 4.85 33.64
C THR A 26 29.94 5.31 35.10
N ALA A 27 29.14 4.67 35.95
CA ALA A 27 29.06 4.92 37.39
C ALA A 27 28.78 3.62 38.15
N GLY A 28 28.95 3.64 39.48
CA GLY A 28 28.94 2.42 40.30
C GLY A 28 30.15 1.54 39.98
N THR A 29 29.97 0.23 39.99
CA THR A 29 30.98 -0.73 39.54
C THR A 29 31.10 -0.67 38.02
N ALA A 30 32.27 -0.29 37.50
CA ALA A 30 32.45 0.00 36.08
C ALA A 30 32.35 -1.23 35.15
N THR A 31 32.65 -2.43 35.65
CA THR A 31 32.62 -3.67 34.85
C THR A 31 32.06 -4.83 35.66
N GLY A 32 31.31 -5.73 35.01
CA GLY A 32 30.77 -6.94 35.63
C GLY A 32 30.60 -8.07 34.62
N THR A 33 30.54 -9.30 35.12
CA THR A 33 30.40 -10.51 34.30
C THR A 33 29.35 -11.41 34.92
N TYR A 34 28.37 -11.84 34.13
CA TYR A 34 27.22 -12.63 34.55
C TYR A 34 27.04 -13.86 33.66
N THR A 35 26.34 -14.87 34.18
CA THR A 35 25.99 -16.07 33.42
C THR A 35 24.68 -15.91 32.64
N THR A 36 23.84 -14.94 32.98
CA THR A 36 22.55 -14.69 32.30
C THR A 36 22.26 -13.20 32.18
N LEU A 37 21.32 -12.83 31.31
CA LEU A 37 20.84 -11.45 31.21
C LEU A 37 20.10 -11.06 32.48
N LYS A 38 19.33 -11.98 33.08
CA LYS A 38 18.70 -11.75 34.37
C LYS A 38 19.73 -11.39 35.45
N GLY A 39 20.85 -12.11 35.53
CA GLY A 39 21.90 -11.83 36.51
C GLY A 39 22.46 -10.41 36.36
N ALA A 40 22.67 -9.95 35.11
CA ALA A 40 23.08 -8.59 34.84
C ALA A 40 22.01 -7.56 35.26
N PHE A 41 20.74 -7.82 34.95
CA PHE A 41 19.63 -6.96 35.36
C PHE A 41 19.45 -6.91 36.88
N ASP A 42 19.57 -8.03 37.59
CA ASP A 42 19.49 -8.07 39.05
C ASP A 42 20.56 -7.16 39.68
N ALA A 43 21.78 -7.20 39.15
CA ALA A 43 22.88 -6.35 39.63
C ALA A 43 22.64 -4.85 39.34
N ILE A 44 22.09 -4.51 38.17
CA ILE A 44 21.69 -3.14 37.83
C ILE A 44 20.57 -2.67 38.77
N ASN A 45 19.56 -3.52 38.99
CA ASN A 45 18.43 -3.20 39.85
C ASN A 45 18.86 -2.97 41.32
N ALA A 46 19.90 -3.68 41.76
CA ALA A 46 20.53 -3.53 43.07
C ALA A 46 21.50 -2.32 43.16
N GLY A 47 21.67 -1.54 42.09
CA GLY A 47 22.53 -0.36 42.06
C GLY A 47 24.03 -0.66 41.89
N THR A 48 24.40 -1.89 41.51
CA THR A 48 25.79 -2.29 41.30
C THR A 48 26.40 -1.55 40.11
N HIS A 49 25.67 -1.49 39.00
CA HIS A 49 26.07 -0.79 37.78
C HIS A 49 25.16 0.42 37.59
N GLN A 50 25.75 1.59 37.35
CA GLN A 50 25.01 2.85 37.26
C GLN A 50 25.44 3.71 36.07
N GLY A 51 24.69 4.79 35.80
CA GLY A 51 24.98 5.71 34.70
C GLY A 51 24.62 5.11 33.33
N ALA A 52 25.47 5.31 32.32
CA ALA A 52 25.26 4.67 31.02
C ALA A 52 25.81 3.25 31.08
N ILE A 53 24.96 2.27 30.74
CA ILE A 53 25.25 0.84 30.89
C ILE A 53 25.23 0.18 29.51
N SER A 54 26.26 -0.61 29.20
CA SER A 54 26.32 -1.48 28.03
C SER A 54 26.41 -2.93 28.46
N ILE A 55 25.48 -3.75 27.98
CA ILE A 55 25.39 -5.18 28.20
C ILE A 55 25.75 -5.88 26.88
N SER A 56 26.88 -6.58 26.88
CA SER A 56 27.41 -7.32 25.75
C SER A 56 27.18 -8.82 25.94
N ILE A 57 26.38 -9.44 25.06
CA ILE A 57 26.13 -10.88 25.06
C ILE A 57 27.28 -11.58 24.34
N THR A 58 28.10 -12.33 25.07
CA THR A 58 29.31 -13.00 24.55
C THR A 58 29.07 -14.46 24.17
N ALA A 59 28.01 -15.08 24.69
CA ALA A 59 27.54 -16.41 24.33
C ALA A 59 26.03 -16.55 24.62
N SER A 60 25.40 -17.62 24.13
CA SER A 60 23.99 -17.91 24.41
C SER A 60 23.73 -18.15 25.89
N THR A 61 22.63 -17.62 26.43
CA THR A 61 22.20 -17.78 27.82
C THR A 61 20.85 -18.49 27.90
N THR A 62 20.55 -19.07 29.06
CA THR A 62 19.24 -19.61 29.37
C THR A 62 18.71 -18.96 30.65
N GLU A 63 17.59 -18.26 30.55
CA GLU A 63 16.87 -17.68 31.68
C GLU A 63 15.92 -18.72 32.30
N THR A 64 16.01 -18.91 33.61
CA THR A 64 15.09 -19.79 34.38
C THR A 64 13.91 -19.02 34.98
N ALA A 65 13.93 -17.69 34.88
CA ALA A 65 12.88 -16.78 35.28
C ALA A 65 12.98 -15.49 34.43
N THR A 66 11.93 -14.67 34.39
CA THR A 66 11.93 -13.42 33.61
C THR A 66 13.13 -12.52 33.95
N ALA A 67 13.93 -12.19 32.95
CA ALA A 67 14.94 -11.14 33.06
C ALA A 67 14.22 -9.78 33.12
N SER A 68 14.18 -9.18 34.32
CA SER A 68 13.42 -7.96 34.58
C SER A 68 14.33 -6.77 34.86
N LEU A 69 14.25 -5.72 34.05
CA LEU A 69 14.90 -4.43 34.31
C LEU A 69 13.88 -3.42 34.86
N ASN A 70 14.16 -2.86 36.02
CA ASN A 70 13.32 -1.83 36.63
C ASN A 70 13.50 -0.47 35.94
N ALA A 71 12.53 0.43 36.13
CA ALA A 71 12.72 1.83 35.79
C ALA A 71 13.87 2.42 36.62
N SER A 72 14.63 3.35 36.04
CA SER A 72 15.60 4.11 36.83
C SER A 72 14.87 4.94 37.90
N GLY A 73 15.25 4.73 39.15
CA GLY A 73 14.65 5.25 40.37
C GLY A 73 15.01 4.38 41.58
N GLY A 74 15.10 4.98 42.77
CA GLY A 74 15.50 4.26 43.98
C GLY A 74 16.91 3.66 43.86
N ALA A 75 17.05 2.35 44.05
CA ALA A 75 18.33 1.64 43.93
C ALA A 75 18.77 1.41 42.48
N THR A 76 17.84 1.40 41.51
CA THR A 76 18.15 1.21 40.09
C THR A 76 18.50 2.57 39.48
N ILE A 77 19.75 2.82 39.10
CA ILE A 77 20.20 4.16 38.68
C ILE A 77 20.94 4.08 37.36
N TYR A 78 20.27 4.31 36.24
CA TYR A 78 20.91 4.38 34.92
C TYR A 78 20.41 5.56 34.10
N THR A 79 21.26 6.07 33.21
CA THR A 79 20.90 7.09 32.21
C THR A 79 20.49 6.44 30.89
N SER A 80 21.08 5.28 30.56
CA SER A 80 20.74 4.47 29.39
C SER A 80 21.20 3.04 29.57
N VAL A 81 20.50 2.08 28.94
CA VAL A 81 20.94 0.69 28.87
C VAL A 81 20.95 0.23 27.41
N VAL A 82 22.09 -0.25 26.94
CA VAL A 82 22.25 -0.86 25.61
C VAL A 82 22.51 -2.35 25.78
N ILE A 83 21.77 -3.20 25.05
CA ILE A 83 21.91 -4.66 25.04
C ILE A 83 22.22 -5.08 23.61
N LYS A 84 23.39 -5.69 23.38
CA LYS A 84 23.87 -6.09 22.04
C LYS A 84 24.75 -7.33 22.11
N PRO A 85 24.81 -8.21 21.09
CA PRO A 85 25.83 -9.24 21.03
C PRO A 85 27.23 -8.64 20.84
N ALA A 86 28.24 -9.30 21.40
CA ALA A 86 29.64 -8.95 21.16
C ALA A 86 29.99 -9.07 19.66
N VAL A 87 31.02 -8.34 19.22
CA VAL A 87 31.49 -8.38 17.83
C VAL A 87 31.82 -9.81 17.41
N GLY A 88 31.29 -10.24 16.25
CA GLY A 88 31.47 -11.59 15.73
C GLY A 88 30.64 -12.68 16.45
N VAL A 89 29.87 -12.34 17.48
CA VAL A 89 29.03 -13.30 18.22
C VAL A 89 27.64 -13.37 17.60
N THR A 90 27.14 -14.58 17.39
CA THR A 90 25.72 -14.87 17.20
C THR A 90 25.25 -15.64 18.43
N ALA A 91 24.26 -15.11 19.14
CA ALA A 91 23.84 -15.65 20.44
C ALA A 91 22.32 -15.76 20.54
N THR A 92 21.88 -16.65 21.41
CA THR A 92 20.48 -16.82 21.78
C THR A 92 20.33 -16.62 23.28
N ILE A 93 19.42 -15.75 23.68
CA ILE A 93 18.87 -15.71 25.04
C ILE A 93 17.58 -16.51 24.99
N SER A 94 17.54 -17.66 25.67
CA SER A 94 16.39 -18.56 25.68
C SER A 94 15.79 -18.71 27.09
N GLY A 95 14.59 -19.25 27.18
CA GLY A 95 13.99 -19.69 28.43
C GLY A 95 12.67 -20.41 28.18
N ASP A 96 12.29 -21.36 29.02
CA ASP A 96 10.98 -22.00 29.00
C ASP A 96 10.12 -21.38 30.12
N LEU A 97 9.53 -20.23 29.82
CA LEU A 97 8.79 -19.44 30.81
C LEU A 97 7.30 -19.43 30.47
N ALA A 98 6.54 -20.29 31.15
CA ALA A 98 5.09 -20.37 30.99
C ALA A 98 4.40 -19.12 31.54
N SER A 99 3.49 -18.53 30.76
CA SER A 99 2.68 -17.36 31.14
C SER A 99 3.50 -16.16 31.64
N ALA A 100 4.75 -16.03 31.18
CA ALA A 100 5.65 -14.96 31.58
C ALA A 100 6.56 -14.54 30.41
N PRO A 101 6.97 -13.26 30.34
CA PRO A 101 7.91 -12.83 29.34
C PRO A 101 9.32 -13.34 29.63
N LEU A 102 10.11 -13.58 28.58
CA LEU A 102 11.56 -13.81 28.71
C LEU A 102 12.25 -12.56 29.25
N VAL A 103 11.97 -11.40 28.66
CA VAL A 103 12.53 -10.09 29.01
C VAL A 103 11.40 -9.12 29.32
N ARG A 104 11.47 -8.50 30.50
CA ARG A 104 10.54 -7.48 30.97
C ARG A 104 11.28 -6.18 31.27
N ILE A 105 10.82 -5.08 30.70
CA ILE A 105 11.45 -3.77 30.84
C ILE A 105 10.42 -2.77 31.35
N GLN A 106 10.75 -2.07 32.42
CA GLN A 106 9.84 -1.09 33.03
C GLN A 106 10.34 0.36 32.88
N GLY A 107 11.50 0.56 32.27
CA GLY A 107 12.17 1.87 32.17
C GLY A 107 12.38 2.41 30.77
N SER A 108 12.91 3.63 30.72
CA SER A 108 13.19 4.43 29.53
C SER A 108 14.67 4.41 29.15
N ASN A 109 15.03 4.95 27.98
CA ASN A 109 16.42 5.02 27.46
C ASN A 109 17.07 3.64 27.24
N ILE A 110 16.32 2.74 26.61
CA ILE A 110 16.70 1.35 26.41
C ILE A 110 16.92 1.08 24.93
N THR A 111 18.06 0.49 24.58
CA THR A 111 18.33 -0.04 23.24
C THR A 111 18.59 -1.53 23.31
N LEU A 112 17.78 -2.32 22.62
CA LEU A 112 18.06 -3.72 22.29
C LEU A 112 18.44 -3.75 20.81
N ASP A 113 19.69 -4.08 20.51
CA ASP A 113 20.22 -4.15 19.15
C ASP A 113 20.76 -5.55 18.90
N GLY A 114 20.15 -6.31 18.00
CA GLY A 114 20.60 -7.65 17.70
C GLY A 114 21.75 -7.74 16.70
N SER A 115 22.26 -6.63 16.15
CA SER A 115 23.44 -6.68 15.27
C SER A 115 24.70 -6.85 16.10
N ASN A 116 25.68 -7.62 15.63
CA ASN A 116 27.03 -7.67 16.21
C ASN A 116 28.02 -6.75 15.50
N VAL A 117 27.56 -5.96 14.53
CA VAL A 117 28.36 -4.98 13.78
C VAL A 117 28.00 -3.58 14.27
N ALA A 118 28.99 -2.70 14.38
CA ALA A 118 28.77 -1.29 14.68
C ALA A 118 27.89 -0.66 13.59
N SER A 119 26.77 -0.05 13.99
CA SER A 119 25.76 0.50 13.07
C SER A 119 25.22 -0.50 12.03
N GLY A 120 25.34 -1.80 12.29
CA GLY A 120 24.87 -2.85 11.38
C GLY A 120 23.36 -3.10 11.47
N THR A 121 22.87 -3.86 10.48
CA THR A 121 21.45 -4.28 10.36
C THR A 121 21.29 -5.81 10.46
N THR A 122 22.35 -6.52 10.84
CA THR A 122 22.36 -7.98 10.96
C THR A 122 21.56 -8.45 12.17
N ARG A 123 20.92 -9.63 12.10
CA ARG A 123 20.12 -10.20 13.20
C ARG A 123 20.86 -11.32 13.93
N ASN A 124 21.90 -10.99 14.68
CA ASN A 124 22.78 -11.94 15.37
C ASN A 124 22.33 -12.29 16.81
N LEU A 125 21.38 -11.57 17.38
CA LEU A 125 20.80 -11.90 18.68
C LEU A 125 19.38 -12.44 18.50
N THR A 126 19.16 -13.64 19.03
CA THR A 126 17.83 -14.26 19.12
C THR A 126 17.34 -14.19 20.55
N LEU A 127 16.12 -13.70 20.75
CA LEU A 127 15.38 -13.80 21.99
C LEU A 127 14.26 -14.82 21.79
N THR A 128 14.24 -15.87 22.61
CA THR A 128 13.22 -16.91 22.46
C THR A 128 12.67 -17.43 23.78
N ASN A 129 11.35 -17.37 23.93
CA ASN A 129 10.66 -18.08 25.00
C ASN A 129 10.12 -19.39 24.42
N THR A 130 10.73 -20.52 24.75
CA THR A 130 10.40 -21.83 24.19
C THR A 130 9.13 -22.44 24.76
N SER A 131 8.49 -21.77 25.73
CA SER A 131 7.30 -22.31 26.37
C SER A 131 6.15 -22.55 25.40
N VAL A 132 5.41 -23.62 25.66
CA VAL A 132 4.16 -23.95 24.95
C VAL A 132 2.93 -23.37 25.65
N THR A 133 3.11 -22.72 26.80
CA THR A 133 2.03 -22.16 27.61
C THR A 133 2.14 -20.64 27.66
N ALA A 134 1.31 -19.94 26.87
CA ALA A 134 1.23 -18.48 26.81
C ALA A 134 2.61 -17.75 26.81
N PRO A 135 3.53 -18.08 25.88
CA PRO A 135 4.86 -17.49 25.86
C PRO A 135 4.81 -16.01 25.43
N GLN A 136 5.61 -15.18 26.09
CA GLN A 136 5.95 -13.84 25.62
C GLN A 136 7.48 -13.69 25.57
N VAL A 137 8.01 -12.90 24.64
CA VAL A 137 9.46 -12.69 24.54
C VAL A 137 9.85 -11.37 25.18
N LEU A 138 9.25 -10.26 24.72
CA LEU A 138 9.66 -8.92 25.13
C LEU A 138 8.44 -8.10 25.54
N THR A 139 8.42 -7.68 26.79
CA THR A 139 7.30 -6.92 27.35
C THR A 139 7.80 -5.63 27.99
N PHE A 140 7.19 -4.51 27.59
CA PHE A 140 7.40 -3.20 28.19
C PHE A 140 6.18 -2.81 29.01
N ILE A 141 6.43 -2.29 30.22
CA ILE A 141 5.38 -1.97 31.19
C ILE A 141 5.62 -0.58 31.78
N ALA A 142 4.66 0.31 31.53
CA ALA A 142 4.56 1.59 32.22
C ALA A 142 3.10 1.90 32.54
N ALA A 143 2.78 1.94 33.83
CA ALA A 143 1.42 2.01 34.34
C ALA A 143 0.87 3.45 34.51
N SER A 144 1.69 4.49 34.37
CA SER A 144 1.22 5.88 34.47
C SER A 144 1.95 6.82 33.52
N ALA A 145 1.26 7.92 33.14
CA ALA A 145 1.80 8.94 32.25
C ALA A 145 3.09 9.58 32.77
N ALA A 146 3.22 9.75 34.10
CA ALA A 146 4.39 10.38 34.73
C ALA A 146 5.67 9.57 34.56
N VAL A 147 5.55 8.25 34.31
CA VAL A 147 6.68 7.34 34.12
C VAL A 147 6.57 6.61 32.77
N ALA A 148 6.00 7.27 31.76
CA ALA A 148 5.86 6.70 30.43
C ALA A 148 7.20 6.17 29.91
N ASN A 149 7.17 4.94 29.40
CA ASN A 149 8.33 4.31 28.79
C ASN A 149 8.71 5.07 27.52
N SER A 150 9.91 5.63 27.48
CA SER A 150 10.33 6.48 26.38
C SER A 150 11.77 6.29 25.96
N ASN A 151 12.08 6.71 24.73
CA ASN A 151 13.40 6.53 24.12
C ASN A 151 13.80 5.05 24.11
N ILE A 152 12.93 4.22 23.53
CA ILE A 152 13.13 2.78 23.40
C ILE A 152 13.46 2.46 21.95
N MET A 153 14.51 1.67 21.74
CA MET A 153 14.87 1.13 20.44
C MET A 153 14.95 -0.40 20.53
N VAL A 154 14.11 -1.09 19.78
CA VAL A 154 14.14 -2.55 19.60
C VAL A 154 14.48 -2.82 18.15
N LYS A 155 15.72 -3.18 17.85
CA LYS A 155 16.15 -3.35 16.47
C LYS A 155 16.99 -4.57 16.21
N ASN A 156 16.94 -5.03 14.97
CA ASN A 156 17.83 -6.07 14.45
C ASN A 156 17.75 -7.41 15.23
N LEU A 157 16.62 -7.74 15.87
CA LEU A 157 16.49 -8.97 16.65
C LEU A 157 15.78 -10.08 15.86
N ASN A 158 16.02 -11.33 16.24
CA ASN A 158 15.06 -12.41 16.03
C ASN A 158 14.24 -12.59 17.32
N ILE A 159 12.93 -12.50 17.25
CA ILE A 159 12.00 -12.58 18.38
C ILE A 159 11.04 -13.75 18.13
N ILE A 160 11.16 -14.81 18.94
CA ILE A 160 10.53 -16.11 18.64
C ILE A 160 9.86 -16.68 19.89
N ASN A 161 8.53 -16.80 19.84
CA ASN A 161 7.78 -17.56 20.84
C ASN A 161 7.85 -19.08 20.56
N GLY A 162 7.60 -19.92 21.57
CA GLY A 162 7.59 -21.38 21.44
C GLY A 162 6.38 -21.87 20.66
N ILE A 163 5.24 -21.19 20.85
CA ILE A 163 3.97 -21.38 20.15
C ILE A 163 3.23 -20.03 19.98
N ASN A 164 2.35 -19.96 18.99
CA ASN A 164 1.58 -18.76 18.63
C ASN A 164 0.31 -18.53 19.48
N SER A 165 0.33 -18.88 20.76
CA SER A 165 -0.79 -18.66 21.70
C SER A 165 -0.71 -17.31 22.44
N SER A 166 0.37 -16.55 22.27
CA SER A 166 0.55 -15.24 22.89
C SER A 166 1.40 -14.32 22.02
N SER A 167 1.25 -13.01 22.21
CA SER A 167 1.97 -11.99 21.44
C SER A 167 3.46 -11.98 21.80
N ALA A 168 4.33 -11.69 20.82
CA ALA A 168 5.78 -11.80 21.03
C ALA A 168 6.40 -10.53 21.63
N LEU A 169 6.06 -9.35 21.08
CA LEU A 169 6.45 -8.04 21.60
C LEU A 169 5.21 -7.28 22.07
N VAL A 170 5.17 -6.90 23.34
CA VAL A 170 4.00 -6.30 23.99
C VAL A 170 4.39 -4.99 24.69
N MET A 171 3.58 -3.94 24.50
CA MET A 171 3.63 -2.71 25.30
C MET A 171 2.23 -2.41 25.86
N TYR A 172 2.11 -2.40 27.19
CA TYR A 172 0.85 -2.20 27.91
C TYR A 172 1.12 -1.84 29.39
N ASP A 173 0.10 -1.85 30.25
CA ASP A 173 0.22 -1.45 31.66
C ASP A 173 0.67 -2.56 32.63
N GLY A 174 0.72 -3.82 32.19
CA GLY A 174 1.10 -4.95 33.05
C GLY A 174 -0.04 -5.64 33.79
N ALA A 175 -1.29 -5.17 33.68
CA ALA A 175 -2.42 -5.72 34.43
C ALA A 175 -2.85 -7.12 33.95
N THR A 176 -3.46 -7.90 34.83
CA THR A 176 -4.00 -9.24 34.53
C THR A 176 -5.13 -9.19 33.50
N THR A 177 -5.96 -8.15 33.57
CA THR A 177 -6.87 -7.75 32.50
C THR A 177 -6.18 -6.60 31.77
N PRO A 178 -5.81 -6.76 30.48
CA PRO A 178 -5.02 -5.75 29.79
C PRO A 178 -5.68 -4.37 29.83
N VAL A 179 -4.97 -3.38 30.35
CA VAL A 179 -5.30 -1.96 30.20
C VAL A 179 -4.17 -1.31 29.41
N GLY A 180 -4.49 -0.20 28.73
CA GLY A 180 -3.50 0.53 27.96
C GLY A 180 -2.39 1.08 28.86
N GLY A 181 -1.13 0.94 28.45
CA GLY A 181 0.04 1.50 29.12
C GLY A 181 0.44 2.88 28.60
N PHE A 182 1.56 3.41 29.09
CA PHE A 182 2.08 4.72 28.68
C PHE A 182 3.46 4.59 28.03
N PHE A 183 3.57 4.98 26.76
CA PHE A 183 4.84 4.92 26.04
C PHE A 183 4.93 5.99 24.95
N ASN A 184 6.13 6.52 24.68
CA ASN A 184 6.39 7.54 23.65
C ASN A 184 7.80 7.36 23.08
N ASN A 185 8.09 7.87 21.89
CA ASN A 185 9.42 7.83 21.29
C ASN A 185 9.99 6.39 21.26
N VAL A 186 9.23 5.47 20.66
CA VAL A 186 9.57 4.05 20.56
C VAL A 186 9.92 3.74 19.10
N THR A 187 11.04 3.07 18.84
CA THR A 187 11.38 2.55 17.51
C THR A 187 11.49 1.03 17.57
N ILE A 188 10.65 0.33 16.80
CA ILE A 188 10.72 -1.12 16.59
C ILE A 188 11.12 -1.35 15.14
N GLN A 189 12.38 -1.69 14.89
CA GLN A 189 12.96 -1.66 13.54
C GLN A 189 13.70 -2.92 13.13
N ASN A 190 13.47 -3.41 11.91
CA ASN A 190 14.27 -4.48 11.31
C ASN A 190 14.36 -5.75 12.18
N ASN A 191 13.28 -6.12 12.86
CA ASN A 191 13.20 -7.37 13.61
C ASN A 191 12.56 -8.48 12.78
N SER A 192 12.93 -9.73 13.01
CA SER A 192 12.17 -10.92 12.57
C SER A 192 11.28 -11.39 13.72
N ILE A 193 9.97 -11.50 13.50
CA ILE A 193 9.02 -11.93 14.53
C ILE A 193 8.25 -13.16 14.08
N LYS A 194 8.31 -14.21 14.90
CA LYS A 194 7.80 -15.55 14.56
C LYS A 194 6.98 -16.15 15.69
N LYS A 195 6.07 -17.06 15.31
CA LYS A 195 5.23 -17.84 16.24
C LYS A 195 4.47 -16.98 17.24
N ALA A 196 3.99 -15.81 16.82
CA ALA A 196 3.29 -14.89 17.70
C ALA A 196 1.77 -14.94 17.45
N TYR A 197 0.98 -14.71 18.51
CA TYR A 197 -0.46 -14.46 18.36
C TYR A 197 -0.69 -13.12 17.64
N MET A 198 -0.15 -12.04 18.20
CA MET A 198 0.18 -10.80 17.50
C MET A 198 1.69 -10.65 17.45
N GLY A 199 2.26 -10.31 16.30
CA GLY A 199 3.69 -10.03 16.19
C GLY A 199 4.11 -8.89 17.14
N ILE A 200 3.48 -7.74 16.97
CA ILE A 200 3.69 -6.53 17.77
C ILE A 200 2.33 -6.07 18.31
N TYR A 201 2.23 -5.92 19.62
CA TYR A 201 1.02 -5.49 20.31
C TYR A 201 1.27 -4.21 21.11
N LEU A 202 0.80 -3.08 20.58
CA LEU A 202 0.92 -1.75 21.19
C LEU A 202 -0.44 -1.31 21.73
N PHE A 203 -0.61 -1.43 23.05
CA PHE A 203 -1.85 -1.01 23.71
C PHE A 203 -1.55 0.17 24.64
N ALA A 204 -1.87 1.37 24.16
CA ALA A 204 -1.72 2.62 24.90
C ALA A 204 -3.01 2.96 25.65
N ALA A 205 -2.86 3.57 26.84
CA ALA A 205 -3.94 4.28 27.49
C ALA A 205 -4.36 5.44 26.60
N ILE A 206 -5.68 5.62 26.42
CA ILE A 206 -6.21 6.70 25.59
C ILE A 206 -5.93 8.03 26.30
N ALA A 207 -4.92 8.76 25.83
CA ALA A 207 -4.54 10.07 26.31
C ALA A 207 -3.85 10.84 25.17
N ALA A 208 -4.09 12.15 25.10
CA ALA A 208 -3.48 13.00 24.09
C ALA A 208 -1.95 12.89 24.13
N GLY A 209 -1.34 12.63 22.96
CA GLY A 209 0.09 12.44 22.80
C GLY A 209 0.66 11.13 23.35
N ASN A 210 -0.11 10.22 23.94
CA ASN A 210 0.41 8.92 24.39
C ASN A 210 0.57 7.98 23.19
N GLY A 211 1.78 7.48 22.97
CA GLY A 211 2.16 6.74 21.76
C GLY A 211 2.90 7.59 20.74
N ALA A 212 3.05 8.90 20.98
CA ALA A 212 3.64 9.82 20.02
C ALA A 212 5.08 9.42 19.65
N ASN A 213 5.42 9.64 18.38
CA ASN A 213 6.72 9.28 17.79
C ASN A 213 7.06 7.79 17.92
N THR A 214 6.06 6.92 17.99
CA THR A 214 6.27 5.48 17.89
C THR A 214 6.36 5.07 16.43
N LEU A 215 7.47 4.43 16.04
CA LEU A 215 7.77 3.98 14.69
C LEU A 215 7.97 2.46 14.67
N VAL A 216 7.11 1.74 13.95
CA VAL A 216 7.25 0.31 13.67
C VAL A 216 7.64 0.15 12.21
N THR A 217 8.93 -0.14 11.93
CA THR A 217 9.42 -0.11 10.55
C THR A 217 10.40 -1.19 10.12
N GLY A 218 10.31 -1.65 8.86
CA GLY A 218 11.26 -2.61 8.31
C GLY A 218 11.22 -3.99 8.97
N ASN A 219 10.21 -4.30 9.77
CA ASN A 219 10.10 -5.59 10.45
C ASN A 219 9.59 -6.66 9.47
N ASP A 220 10.06 -7.89 9.66
CA ASP A 220 9.60 -9.07 8.96
C ASP A 220 8.75 -9.93 9.91
N ILE A 221 7.44 -9.94 9.64
CA ILE A 221 6.40 -10.66 10.38
C ILE A 221 5.71 -11.66 9.42
N SER A 222 6.47 -12.16 8.44
CA SER A 222 5.97 -12.97 7.33
C SER A 222 6.41 -14.43 7.35
N ALA A 223 6.91 -14.93 8.48
CA ALA A 223 7.29 -16.33 8.61
C ALA A 223 6.10 -17.27 8.31
N SER A 224 6.40 -18.42 7.70
CA SER A 224 5.42 -19.40 7.24
C SER A 224 5.58 -20.76 7.94
N GLY A 225 4.65 -21.70 7.69
CA GLY A 225 4.73 -23.05 8.22
C GLY A 225 4.64 -23.09 9.74
N THR A 226 5.49 -23.86 10.42
CA THR A 226 5.49 -23.96 11.89
C THR A 226 5.93 -22.67 12.59
N ASP A 227 6.52 -21.72 11.86
CA ASP A 227 6.95 -20.42 12.38
C ASP A 227 5.88 -19.32 12.19
N ALA A 228 4.75 -19.67 11.57
CA ALA A 228 3.72 -18.71 11.21
C ALA A 228 3.10 -18.00 12.43
N ASN A 229 2.88 -16.70 12.25
CA ASN A 229 2.09 -15.89 13.17
C ASN A 229 0.59 -16.22 13.01
N ARG A 230 -0.23 -15.90 14.01
CA ARG A 230 -1.61 -16.39 14.11
C ARG A 230 -2.69 -15.37 13.78
N LEU A 231 -2.95 -14.42 14.69
CA LEU A 231 -4.09 -13.51 14.57
C LEU A 231 -3.71 -12.19 13.87
N GLY A 232 -2.54 -11.64 14.14
CA GLY A 232 -2.15 -10.38 13.51
C GLY A 232 -0.67 -10.03 13.50
N GLY A 233 -0.33 -9.08 12.64
CA GLY A 233 1.04 -8.59 12.47
C GLY A 233 1.35 -7.49 13.49
N VAL A 234 0.71 -6.34 13.29
CA VAL A 234 0.85 -5.16 14.17
C VAL A 234 -0.52 -4.71 14.65
N TYR A 235 -0.69 -4.68 15.97
CA TYR A 235 -1.88 -4.15 16.64
C TYR A 235 -1.54 -2.84 17.36
N VAL A 236 -2.36 -1.82 17.15
CA VAL A 236 -2.26 -0.52 17.83
C VAL A 236 -3.63 -0.14 18.37
N GLN A 237 -3.70 0.22 19.66
CA GLN A 237 -4.91 0.70 20.30
C GLN A 237 -4.59 1.88 21.23
N GLY A 238 -5.47 2.87 21.24
CA GLY A 238 -5.44 4.01 22.17
C GLY A 238 -4.29 5.00 21.97
N ALA A 239 -3.51 4.85 20.91
CA ALA A 239 -2.29 5.62 20.71
C ALA A 239 -2.51 6.86 19.81
N ASP A 240 -1.77 7.93 20.08
CA ASP A 240 -1.79 9.18 19.35
C ASP A 240 -0.43 9.43 18.70
N GLY A 241 -0.35 9.36 17.36
CA GLY A 241 0.90 9.64 16.62
C GLY A 241 1.80 8.43 16.34
N VAL A 242 1.24 7.24 16.11
CA VAL A 242 1.99 6.02 15.74
C VAL A 242 2.14 5.91 14.23
N THR A 243 3.33 5.52 13.75
CA THR A 243 3.59 5.18 12.35
C THR A 243 4.01 3.72 12.20
N VAL A 244 3.30 2.96 11.37
CA VAL A 244 3.64 1.60 10.96
C VAL A 244 4.03 1.63 9.49
N SER A 245 5.32 1.44 9.17
CA SER A 245 5.79 1.60 7.79
C SER A 245 6.83 0.61 7.30
N ASN A 246 6.87 0.30 6.01
CA ASN A 246 7.91 -0.55 5.40
C ASN A 246 8.03 -1.96 6.03
N ASN A 247 6.97 -2.49 6.66
CA ASN A 247 7.00 -3.84 7.23
C ASN A 247 6.55 -4.86 6.17
N ILE A 248 7.09 -6.08 6.26
CA ILE A 248 6.65 -7.24 5.49
C ILE A 248 5.83 -8.12 6.43
N ILE A 249 4.55 -8.33 6.13
CA ILE A 249 3.59 -9.03 6.99
C ILE A 249 2.85 -10.07 6.16
N GLY A 250 2.70 -11.29 6.67
CA GLY A 250 1.95 -12.29 5.92
C GLY A 250 2.12 -13.72 6.41
N ASN A 251 1.63 -14.66 5.59
CA ASN A 251 1.78 -16.10 5.80
C ASN A 251 1.27 -16.60 7.16
N PHE A 252 0.23 -15.96 7.69
CA PHE A 252 -0.34 -16.40 8.96
C PHE A 252 -0.89 -17.81 8.83
N GLU A 253 -0.83 -18.56 9.92
CA GLU A 253 -1.30 -19.95 9.96
C GLU A 253 -2.76 -20.03 9.49
N THR A 254 -3.16 -21.14 8.90
CA THR A 254 -4.51 -21.35 8.34
C THR A 254 -5.30 -22.44 9.05
N ALA A 255 -4.76 -23.02 10.11
CA ALA A 255 -5.41 -24.06 10.91
C ALA A 255 -6.52 -23.47 11.79
N SER A 256 -6.36 -22.24 12.30
CA SER A 256 -7.41 -21.55 13.04
C SER A 256 -8.41 -20.85 12.12
N THR A 257 -9.65 -20.77 12.59
CA THR A 257 -10.77 -20.07 11.95
C THR A 257 -10.93 -18.63 12.44
N GLU A 258 -9.86 -18.03 12.98
CA GLU A 258 -9.90 -16.68 13.56
C GLU A 258 -9.78 -15.57 12.51
N ILE A 259 -10.21 -14.37 12.89
CA ILE A 259 -10.16 -13.17 12.06
C ILE A 259 -8.74 -12.61 12.01
N LYS A 260 -8.08 -12.77 10.86
CA LYS A 260 -6.69 -12.36 10.68
C LYS A 260 -6.56 -10.92 10.23
N ARG A 261 -5.59 -10.19 10.79
CA ARG A 261 -5.34 -8.77 10.46
C ARG A 261 -3.86 -8.50 10.28
N GLY A 262 -3.44 -8.03 9.11
CA GLY A 262 -2.05 -7.64 8.89
C GLY A 262 -1.63 -6.51 9.82
N VAL A 263 -2.27 -5.35 9.67
CA VAL A 263 -2.14 -4.19 10.56
C VAL A 263 -3.53 -3.79 11.06
N TRP A 264 -3.66 -3.54 12.37
CA TRP A 264 -4.93 -3.12 12.98
C TRP A 264 -4.73 -1.88 13.86
N PHE A 265 -5.32 -0.76 13.43
CA PHE A 265 -5.53 0.42 14.27
C PHE A 265 -6.95 0.34 14.87
N ALA A 266 -6.99 0.00 16.14
CA ALA A 266 -8.20 -0.18 16.93
C ALA A 266 -8.61 1.11 17.68
N THR A 267 -9.73 1.03 18.39
CA THR A 267 -10.31 2.07 19.26
C THR A 267 -9.29 3.03 19.88
N GLY A 268 -9.56 4.33 19.78
CA GLY A 268 -8.75 5.36 20.41
C GLY A 268 -7.42 5.63 19.72
N THR A 269 -7.11 4.97 18.60
CA THR A 269 -5.94 5.30 17.80
C THR A 269 -6.20 6.54 16.96
N VAL A 270 -5.38 7.58 17.10
CA VAL A 270 -5.56 8.86 16.40
C VAL A 270 -4.25 9.40 15.82
N ASN A 271 -4.35 10.27 14.82
CA ASN A 271 -3.21 10.97 14.20
C ASN A 271 -2.08 10.03 13.76
N SER A 272 -2.45 8.83 13.30
CA SER A 272 -1.52 7.71 13.10
C SER A 272 -1.51 7.27 11.64
N SER A 273 -0.44 6.61 11.21
CA SER A 273 -0.22 6.28 9.80
C SER A 273 0.22 4.84 9.55
N ILE A 274 -0.29 4.23 8.48
CA ILE A 274 0.07 2.91 7.95
C ILE A 274 0.60 3.12 6.52
N ILE A 275 1.92 3.12 6.35
CA ILE A 275 2.57 3.61 5.12
C ILE A 275 3.52 2.58 4.51
N SER A 276 3.41 2.30 3.21
CA SER A 276 4.41 1.50 2.47
C SER A 276 4.67 0.10 3.05
N ASN A 277 3.68 -0.52 3.68
CA ASN A 277 3.80 -1.92 4.14
C ASN A 277 3.47 -2.89 2.99
N THR A 278 4.11 -4.04 3.00
CA THR A 278 3.79 -5.18 2.13
C THR A 278 3.06 -6.24 2.95
N ILE A 279 1.79 -6.49 2.62
CA ILE A 279 0.93 -7.44 3.34
C ILE A 279 0.46 -8.53 2.36
N THR A 280 0.85 -9.78 2.59
CA THR A 280 0.57 -10.87 1.64
C THR A 280 0.06 -12.15 2.31
N ASN A 281 -0.60 -13.01 1.55
CA ASN A 281 -0.86 -14.40 1.93
C ASN A 281 -1.66 -14.54 3.23
N LEU A 282 -2.67 -13.69 3.43
CA LEU A 282 -3.65 -13.88 4.50
C LEU A 282 -4.78 -14.77 4.01
N GLY A 283 -5.30 -15.63 4.88
CA GLY A 283 -6.42 -16.50 4.54
C GLY A 283 -7.38 -16.74 5.69
N TYR A 284 -8.60 -17.13 5.36
CA TYR A 284 -9.67 -17.35 6.34
C TYR A 284 -10.54 -18.54 5.92
N ALA A 285 -10.79 -19.47 6.84
CA ALA A 285 -11.62 -20.65 6.61
C ALA A 285 -12.77 -20.77 7.64
N GLY A 286 -13.01 -19.73 8.43
CA GLY A 286 -14.04 -19.73 9.47
C GLY A 286 -15.44 -19.42 8.98
N THR A 287 -16.40 -19.54 9.90
CA THR A 287 -17.83 -19.29 9.66
C THR A 287 -18.36 -18.00 10.29
N SER A 288 -17.52 -17.28 11.04
CA SER A 288 -17.90 -16.00 11.64
C SER A 288 -18.12 -14.93 10.57
N THR A 289 -18.91 -13.90 10.90
CA THR A 289 -19.19 -12.77 10.00
C THR A 289 -17.95 -11.96 9.65
N GLY A 290 -16.96 -11.88 10.55
CA GLY A 290 -15.66 -11.31 10.25
C GLY A 290 -14.77 -12.30 9.50
N GLY A 291 -14.14 -11.87 8.42
CA GLY A 291 -13.05 -12.58 7.76
C GLY A 291 -11.74 -11.79 7.84
N ALA A 292 -10.69 -12.25 7.16
CA ALA A 292 -9.38 -11.61 7.22
C ALA A 292 -9.34 -10.25 6.51
N SER A 293 -8.44 -9.38 6.98
CA SER A 293 -8.09 -8.15 6.25
C SER A 293 -6.63 -7.78 6.35
N GLY A 294 -6.13 -7.08 5.34
CA GLY A 294 -4.74 -6.63 5.30
C GLY A 294 -4.53 -5.50 6.28
N ILE A 295 -5.35 -4.45 6.14
CA ILE A 295 -5.37 -3.29 7.02
C ILE A 295 -6.78 -3.13 7.59
N THR A 296 -6.88 -3.01 8.92
CA THR A 296 -8.12 -2.66 9.62
C THR A 296 -7.96 -1.32 10.34
N VAL A 297 -8.88 -0.41 10.10
CA VAL A 297 -9.08 0.83 10.88
C VAL A 297 -10.49 0.79 11.45
N THR A 298 -10.63 0.59 12.77
CA THR A 298 -11.97 0.47 13.37
C THR A 298 -12.03 1.00 14.79
N SER A 299 -13.01 1.86 15.04
CA SER A 299 -13.48 2.13 16.39
C SER A 299 -14.23 0.91 16.94
N GLY A 300 -14.32 0.81 18.26
CA GLY A 300 -15.24 -0.09 18.94
C GLY A 300 -16.69 0.38 18.79
N ASN A 301 -17.60 -0.42 19.34
CA ASN A 301 -19.02 -0.10 19.43
C ASN A 301 -19.30 1.04 20.43
N THR A 302 -20.55 1.47 20.52
CA THR A 302 -21.06 2.60 21.31
C THR A 302 -20.39 2.75 22.67
N GLY A 303 -19.81 3.92 22.97
CA GLY A 303 -19.04 4.19 24.19
C GLY A 303 -17.52 4.01 24.05
N ALA A 304 -17.03 3.44 22.95
CA ALA A 304 -15.61 3.40 22.60
C ALA A 304 -15.09 4.79 22.16
N SER A 305 -13.80 5.06 22.34
CA SER A 305 -13.17 6.28 21.82
C SER A 305 -13.00 6.22 20.29
N ALA A 306 -13.00 7.41 19.66
CA ALA A 306 -12.88 7.53 18.21
C ALA A 306 -11.57 6.98 17.66
N VAL A 307 -11.59 6.56 16.39
CA VAL A 307 -10.39 6.32 15.58
C VAL A 307 -10.38 7.39 14.50
N ALA A 308 -9.41 8.30 14.55
CA ALA A 308 -9.48 9.54 13.80
C ALA A 308 -8.15 9.96 13.17
N ASN A 309 -8.22 10.66 12.04
CA ASN A 309 -7.04 11.23 11.37
C ASN A 309 -6.00 10.14 11.02
N ILE A 310 -6.46 9.08 10.35
CA ILE A 310 -5.62 7.94 9.99
C ILE A 310 -5.21 8.03 8.52
N ILE A 311 -3.93 7.87 8.25
CA ILE A 311 -3.39 7.78 6.89
C ILE A 311 -3.07 6.33 6.56
N VAL A 312 -3.61 5.82 5.46
CA VAL A 312 -3.31 4.50 4.88
C VAL A 312 -2.77 4.73 3.47
N ARG A 313 -1.43 4.77 3.33
CA ARG A 313 -0.79 5.23 2.10
C ARG A 313 0.27 4.29 1.53
N GLY A 314 0.27 4.09 0.22
CA GLY A 314 1.42 3.44 -0.44
C GLY A 314 1.58 1.95 -0.12
N ASN A 315 0.59 1.30 0.52
CA ASN A 315 0.73 -0.09 0.93
C ASN A 315 0.51 -1.02 -0.28
N THR A 316 1.24 -2.13 -0.31
CA THR A 316 1.05 -3.23 -1.28
C THR A 316 0.38 -4.40 -0.56
N ILE A 317 -0.83 -4.76 -0.98
CA ILE A 317 -1.65 -5.80 -0.35
C ILE A 317 -2.00 -6.84 -1.40
N SER A 318 -1.63 -8.11 -1.17
CA SER A 318 -1.81 -9.12 -2.21
C SER A 318 -2.04 -10.56 -1.75
N ASN A 319 -2.55 -11.38 -2.68
CA ASN A 319 -2.58 -12.85 -2.56
C ASN A 319 -3.36 -13.35 -1.34
N PHE A 320 -4.56 -12.83 -1.12
CA PHE A 320 -5.42 -13.31 -0.04
C PHE A 320 -6.40 -14.34 -0.57
N THR A 321 -6.56 -15.45 0.15
CA THR A 321 -7.50 -16.52 -0.23
C THR A 321 -8.33 -16.98 0.96
N SER A 322 -9.65 -16.99 0.80
CA SER A 322 -10.59 -17.50 1.80
C SER A 322 -11.44 -18.64 1.24
N SER A 323 -11.71 -19.63 2.08
CA SER A 323 -12.79 -20.61 1.87
C SER A 323 -13.91 -20.45 2.90
N GLY A 324 -13.86 -19.39 3.72
CA GLY A 324 -14.79 -19.13 4.80
C GLY A 324 -16.03 -18.36 4.37
N THR A 325 -16.96 -18.20 5.30
CA THR A 325 -18.25 -17.51 5.09
C THR A 325 -18.25 -16.07 5.62
N GLY A 326 -17.06 -15.52 5.89
CA GLY A 326 -16.91 -14.16 6.40
C GLY A 326 -17.30 -13.15 5.33
N THR A 327 -18.17 -12.21 5.69
CA THR A 327 -18.64 -11.15 4.79
C THR A 327 -17.61 -10.03 4.64
N LEU A 328 -16.70 -9.92 5.62
CA LEU A 328 -15.55 -9.02 5.63
C LEU A 328 -14.29 -9.77 5.21
N PHE A 329 -13.96 -9.81 3.92
CA PHE A 329 -12.69 -10.37 3.44
C PHE A 329 -12.02 -9.37 2.50
N ALA A 330 -11.21 -8.49 3.08
CA ALA A 330 -10.84 -7.23 2.42
C ALA A 330 -9.33 -6.96 2.38
N GLY A 331 -8.85 -6.28 1.35
CA GLY A 331 -7.51 -5.68 1.39
C GLY A 331 -7.41 -4.63 2.49
N ILE A 332 -8.25 -3.61 2.42
CA ILE A 332 -8.37 -2.53 3.42
C ILE A 332 -9.80 -2.47 3.95
N TYR A 333 -9.95 -2.38 5.27
CA TYR A 333 -11.24 -2.21 5.94
C TYR A 333 -11.21 -0.99 6.86
N ALA A 334 -12.18 -0.08 6.68
CA ALA A 334 -12.42 1.06 7.56
C ALA A 334 -13.87 1.02 8.04
N GLY A 335 -14.11 0.81 9.34
CA GLY A 335 -15.45 0.61 9.89
C GLY A 335 -15.62 1.11 11.32
N GLY A 336 -16.79 0.89 11.91
CA GLY A 336 -17.11 1.34 13.27
C GLY A 336 -17.79 2.72 13.32
N ALA A 337 -18.53 2.98 14.39
CA ALA A 337 -19.41 4.15 14.50
C ALA A 337 -18.67 5.48 14.69
N LEU A 338 -17.44 5.45 15.19
CA LEU A 338 -16.63 6.62 15.55
C LEU A 338 -15.30 6.62 14.80
N THR A 339 -15.28 6.08 13.59
CA THR A 339 -14.13 6.15 12.69
C THR A 339 -14.30 7.33 11.73
N SER A 340 -13.34 8.25 11.72
CA SER A 340 -13.42 9.46 10.90
C SER A 340 -12.05 9.97 10.43
N GLY A 341 -12.01 10.88 9.46
CA GLY A 341 -10.78 11.49 8.98
C GLY A 341 -9.78 10.48 8.40
N VAL A 342 -10.26 9.41 7.77
CA VAL A 342 -9.38 8.38 7.20
C VAL A 342 -9.02 8.76 5.77
N THR A 343 -7.73 8.82 5.46
CA THR A 343 -7.23 8.94 4.09
C THR A 343 -6.67 7.60 3.64
N ILE A 344 -7.21 7.04 2.57
CA ILE A 344 -6.77 5.79 1.95
C ILE A 344 -6.28 6.14 0.56
N ASP A 345 -4.96 6.27 0.38
CA ASP A 345 -4.40 6.73 -0.89
C ASP A 345 -3.17 6.00 -1.40
N ASN A 346 -3.02 5.94 -2.72
CA ASN A 346 -1.87 5.31 -3.39
C ASN A 346 -1.59 3.86 -2.93
N ASN A 347 -2.61 3.10 -2.53
CA ASN A 347 -2.43 1.69 -2.19
C ASN A 347 -2.57 0.82 -3.45
N LYS A 348 -1.77 -0.24 -3.55
CA LYS A 348 -1.83 -1.26 -4.59
C LYS A 348 -2.43 -2.53 -3.98
N ILE A 349 -3.63 -2.90 -4.39
CA ILE A 349 -4.39 -4.02 -3.84
C ILE A 349 -4.70 -5.01 -4.96
N ASN A 350 -4.19 -6.25 -4.85
CA ASN A 350 -4.35 -7.24 -5.91
C ASN A 350 -4.63 -8.64 -5.36
N GLY A 351 -5.56 -9.38 -5.98
CA GLY A 351 -5.67 -10.82 -5.71
C GLY A 351 -6.30 -11.13 -4.36
N ILE A 352 -7.39 -10.46 -4.01
CA ILE A 352 -8.22 -10.77 -2.83
C ILE A 352 -9.35 -11.68 -3.28
N LYS A 353 -9.34 -12.95 -2.83
CA LYS A 353 -10.24 -13.98 -3.35
C LYS A 353 -10.97 -14.76 -2.28
N ASN A 354 -12.27 -14.97 -2.46
CA ASN A 354 -13.06 -15.91 -1.66
C ASN A 354 -13.59 -17.04 -2.55
N THR A 355 -13.14 -18.26 -2.31
CA THR A 355 -13.46 -19.45 -3.10
C THR A 355 -14.59 -20.29 -2.49
N ASN A 356 -15.28 -19.79 -1.46
CA ASN A 356 -16.38 -20.53 -0.83
C ASN A 356 -17.54 -20.75 -1.82
N ILE A 357 -17.93 -22.01 -2.00
CA ILE A 357 -18.94 -22.44 -2.96
C ILE A 357 -20.35 -21.89 -2.71
N GLY A 358 -20.62 -21.37 -1.51
CA GLY A 358 -21.84 -20.64 -1.19
C GLY A 358 -21.93 -19.26 -1.84
N GLY A 359 -20.87 -18.82 -2.53
CA GLY A 359 -20.83 -17.53 -3.22
C GLY A 359 -20.45 -16.40 -2.28
N TYR A 360 -19.49 -16.60 -1.35
CA TYR A 360 -19.10 -15.51 -0.44
C TYR A 360 -18.17 -14.48 -1.10
N GLY A 361 -18.29 -13.23 -0.68
CA GLY A 361 -17.63 -12.08 -1.29
C GLY A 361 -16.18 -11.85 -0.85
N ALA A 362 -15.51 -11.01 -1.63
CA ALA A 362 -14.16 -10.49 -1.36
C ALA A 362 -14.11 -9.02 -1.78
N GLN A 363 -13.35 -8.19 -1.07
CA GLN A 363 -13.31 -6.75 -1.30
C GLN A 363 -11.86 -6.23 -1.44
N GLY A 364 -11.62 -5.28 -2.35
CA GLY A 364 -10.35 -4.55 -2.37
C GLY A 364 -10.28 -3.57 -1.20
N ILE A 365 -11.18 -2.58 -1.21
CA ILE A 365 -11.37 -1.59 -0.13
C ILE A 365 -12.81 -1.69 0.37
N TYR A 366 -13.00 -1.78 1.68
CA TYR A 366 -14.32 -1.87 2.29
C TYR A 366 -14.50 -0.77 3.36
N LEU A 367 -15.38 0.19 3.06
CA LEU A 367 -15.83 1.26 3.95
C LEU A 367 -17.18 0.89 4.59
N ALA A 368 -17.23 0.84 5.92
CA ALA A 368 -18.40 0.45 6.70
C ALA A 368 -18.55 1.26 7.99
N THR A 369 -18.02 2.49 8.05
CA THR A 369 -18.35 3.35 9.20
C THR A 369 -19.82 3.72 9.12
N THR A 370 -20.49 3.77 10.26
CA THR A 370 -21.90 4.18 10.34
C THR A 370 -22.04 5.70 10.53
N SER A 371 -20.93 6.44 10.62
CA SER A 371 -20.94 7.91 10.67
C SER A 371 -21.39 8.49 9.33
N LEU A 372 -22.29 9.46 9.36
CA LEU A 372 -22.73 10.20 8.16
C LEU A 372 -21.75 11.31 7.76
N THR A 373 -20.78 11.61 8.62
CA THR A 373 -19.78 12.67 8.45
C THR A 373 -18.37 12.10 8.63
N ALA A 374 -18.12 10.89 8.11
CA ALA A 374 -16.86 10.18 8.30
C ALA A 374 -15.64 10.97 7.81
N ASN A 375 -15.80 11.84 6.80
CA ASN A 375 -14.72 12.61 6.19
C ASN A 375 -13.57 11.69 5.74
N THR A 376 -13.92 10.65 4.98
CA THR A 376 -12.98 9.65 4.48
C THR A 376 -12.66 9.94 3.02
N LEU A 377 -11.37 10.09 2.70
CA LEU A 377 -10.85 10.26 1.35
C LEU A 377 -10.27 8.93 0.85
N VAL A 378 -10.78 8.44 -0.28
CA VAL A 378 -10.26 7.26 -0.99
C VAL A 378 -9.78 7.71 -2.35
N SER A 379 -8.46 7.75 -2.57
CA SER A 379 -7.92 8.31 -3.81
C SER A 379 -6.65 7.68 -4.33
N ASN A 380 -6.42 7.72 -5.65
CA ASN A 380 -5.21 7.22 -6.29
C ASN A 380 -4.89 5.74 -5.98
N ASN A 381 -5.85 4.95 -5.49
CA ASN A 381 -5.62 3.52 -5.25
C ASN A 381 -5.72 2.74 -6.56
N VAL A 382 -4.86 1.73 -6.71
CA VAL A 382 -4.94 0.75 -7.79
C VAL A 382 -5.46 -0.55 -7.21
N VAL A 383 -6.65 -0.98 -7.63
CA VAL A 383 -7.32 -2.17 -7.12
C VAL A 383 -7.62 -3.12 -8.28
N ASN A 384 -7.09 -4.34 -8.22
CA ASN A 384 -7.37 -5.37 -9.22
C ASN A 384 -7.39 -6.79 -8.63
N GLY A 385 -7.64 -7.79 -9.46
CA GLY A 385 -7.57 -9.21 -9.08
C GLY A 385 -8.59 -9.67 -8.04
N ILE A 386 -9.66 -8.90 -7.81
CA ILE A 386 -10.67 -9.22 -6.80
C ILE A 386 -11.70 -10.20 -7.37
N ALA A 387 -11.88 -11.35 -6.72
CA ALA A 387 -12.80 -12.39 -7.18
C ALA A 387 -13.48 -13.15 -6.04
N GLY A 388 -14.67 -13.66 -6.29
CA GLY A 388 -15.38 -14.59 -5.44
C GLY A 388 -15.63 -15.92 -6.18
N TYR A 389 -16.34 -16.85 -5.54
CA TYR A 389 -16.85 -18.02 -6.24
C TYR A 389 -17.90 -17.62 -7.28
N GLY A 390 -18.71 -16.61 -6.97
CA GLY A 390 -19.75 -16.08 -7.84
C GLY A 390 -21.15 -16.39 -7.32
N TYR A 391 -22.02 -15.39 -7.34
CA TYR A 391 -23.42 -15.51 -6.98
C TYR A 391 -24.27 -14.61 -7.89
N ALA A 392 -25.15 -15.23 -8.67
CA ALA A 392 -25.85 -14.59 -9.78
C ALA A 392 -27.19 -13.92 -9.40
N THR A 393 -27.69 -14.11 -8.18
CA THR A 393 -28.99 -13.57 -7.75
C THR A 393 -28.84 -12.12 -7.28
N THR A 394 -27.94 -11.88 -6.33
CA THR A 394 -27.69 -10.57 -5.71
C THR A 394 -26.25 -10.11 -5.99
N GLY A 395 -26.05 -8.79 -5.99
CA GLY A 395 -24.73 -8.16 -6.15
C GLY A 395 -24.22 -7.52 -4.86
N GLY A 396 -24.63 -8.04 -3.70
CA GLY A 396 -24.24 -7.46 -2.41
C GLY A 396 -22.77 -7.71 -2.08
N VAL A 397 -22.30 -7.07 -1.00
CA VAL A 397 -20.93 -7.23 -0.49
C VAL A 397 -20.59 -8.69 -0.13
N ASN A 398 -21.62 -9.49 0.20
CA ASN A 398 -21.49 -10.87 0.64
C ASN A 398 -21.27 -11.85 -0.51
N ASP A 399 -21.43 -11.46 -1.77
CA ASP A 399 -21.81 -12.39 -2.84
C ASP A 399 -20.72 -12.62 -3.91
N ASN A 400 -19.90 -11.61 -4.14
CA ASN A 400 -18.98 -11.58 -5.29
C ASN A 400 -17.70 -10.83 -4.94
N GLY A 401 -16.72 -10.90 -5.83
CA GLY A 401 -15.57 -9.98 -5.80
C GLY A 401 -16.01 -8.54 -6.11
N ASN A 402 -15.63 -7.59 -5.25
CA ASN A 402 -15.91 -6.17 -5.44
C ASN A 402 -14.66 -5.30 -5.22
N GLY A 403 -14.40 -4.35 -6.11
CA GLY A 403 -13.22 -3.48 -6.03
C GLY A 403 -13.23 -2.58 -4.78
N ILE A 404 -14.06 -1.54 -4.81
CA ILE A 404 -14.30 -0.64 -3.68
C ILE A 404 -15.77 -0.78 -3.23
N VAL A 405 -15.99 -0.92 -1.92
CA VAL A 405 -17.34 -1.08 -1.32
C VAL A 405 -17.59 0.00 -0.29
N ILE A 406 -18.77 0.63 -0.35
CA ILE A 406 -19.35 1.45 0.71
C ILE A 406 -20.59 0.74 1.21
N ALA A 407 -20.58 0.24 2.46
CA ALA A 407 -21.73 -0.47 3.01
C ALA A 407 -22.58 0.31 4.03
N ALA A 408 -22.06 1.41 4.57
CA ALA A 408 -22.77 2.24 5.55
C ALA A 408 -22.19 3.65 5.60
N GLY A 409 -22.91 4.56 6.25
CA GLY A 409 -22.41 5.91 6.58
C GLY A 409 -22.44 6.91 5.43
N GLY A 410 -21.63 7.96 5.56
CA GLY A 410 -21.49 9.07 4.62
C GLY A 410 -20.24 9.91 4.92
N GLY A 411 -20.05 11.00 4.18
CA GLY A 411 -18.83 11.79 4.22
C GLY A 411 -17.67 11.12 3.46
N TYR A 412 -17.98 10.38 2.39
CA TYR A 412 -16.98 9.70 1.57
C TYR A 412 -16.65 10.50 0.30
N LYS A 413 -15.36 10.65 0.04
CA LYS A 413 -14.80 11.23 -1.19
C LYS A 413 -14.02 10.15 -1.91
N VAL A 414 -14.47 9.74 -3.09
CA VAL A 414 -13.85 8.67 -3.88
C VAL A 414 -13.34 9.28 -5.18
N TYR A 415 -12.04 9.56 -5.25
CA TYR A 415 -11.44 10.32 -6.35
C TYR A 415 -10.29 9.59 -7.02
N TYR A 416 -10.21 9.63 -8.36
CA TYR A 416 -9.00 9.20 -9.07
C TYR A 416 -8.52 7.79 -8.75
N ASN A 417 -9.40 6.85 -8.40
CA ASN A 417 -8.99 5.46 -8.22
C ASN A 417 -9.02 4.73 -9.57
N THR A 418 -8.04 3.88 -9.82
CA THR A 418 -8.06 2.90 -10.92
C THR A 418 -8.47 1.55 -10.36
N VAL A 419 -9.67 1.09 -10.72
CA VAL A 419 -10.21 -0.19 -10.25
C VAL A 419 -10.52 -1.07 -11.44
N VAL A 420 -9.82 -2.20 -11.54
CA VAL A 420 -9.91 -3.12 -12.67
C VAL A 420 -10.29 -4.51 -12.18
N MET A 421 -11.52 -4.92 -12.46
CA MET A 421 -11.97 -6.28 -12.25
C MET A 421 -11.52 -7.13 -13.44
N ASP A 422 -10.37 -7.81 -13.31
CA ASP A 422 -9.65 -8.52 -14.37
C ASP A 422 -9.59 -10.05 -14.16
N VAL A 423 -10.05 -10.55 -13.02
CA VAL A 423 -10.09 -11.99 -12.69
C VAL A 423 -11.52 -12.46 -12.56
N ASN A 424 -11.91 -13.46 -13.35
CA ASN A 424 -13.26 -14.04 -13.33
C ASN A 424 -13.68 -14.58 -11.95
N GLN A 425 -14.98 -14.51 -11.66
CA GLN A 425 -15.58 -15.38 -10.64
C GLN A 425 -15.53 -16.84 -11.14
N THR A 426 -15.60 -17.82 -10.24
CA THR A 426 -15.58 -19.25 -10.62
C THR A 426 -16.83 -19.68 -11.39
N VAL A 427 -18.00 -19.21 -10.99
CA VAL A 427 -19.30 -19.46 -11.63
C VAL A 427 -19.98 -18.14 -12.01
N ALA A 428 -21.24 -18.23 -12.45
CA ALA A 428 -22.01 -17.03 -12.77
C ALA A 428 -22.13 -16.11 -11.54
N GLY A 429 -21.85 -14.81 -11.72
CA GLY A 429 -21.81 -13.85 -10.62
C GLY A 429 -22.32 -12.46 -10.99
N ARG A 430 -22.28 -11.54 -10.02
CA ARG A 430 -22.58 -10.11 -10.15
C ARG A 430 -21.50 -9.19 -9.52
N PRO A 431 -20.22 -9.35 -9.89
CA PRO A 431 -19.13 -8.52 -9.36
C PRO A 431 -19.20 -7.08 -9.84
N SER A 432 -18.57 -6.17 -9.08
CA SER A 432 -18.54 -4.75 -9.41
C SER A 432 -17.21 -4.07 -9.06
N ALA A 433 -16.80 -3.08 -9.87
CA ALA A 433 -15.63 -2.26 -9.53
C ALA A 433 -15.94 -1.32 -8.35
N PHE A 434 -17.15 -0.77 -8.29
CA PHE A 434 -17.63 0.07 -7.20
C PHE A 434 -19.02 -0.39 -6.72
N ASN A 435 -19.14 -0.70 -5.44
CA ASN A 435 -20.37 -1.21 -4.83
C ASN A 435 -20.86 -0.28 -3.71
N ILE A 436 -22.11 0.13 -3.77
CA ILE A 436 -22.80 0.88 -2.72
C ILE A 436 -23.97 0.03 -2.25
N THR A 437 -23.88 -0.50 -1.03
CA THR A 437 -24.91 -1.41 -0.52
C THR A 437 -26.17 -0.65 -0.11
N SER A 438 -27.28 -1.37 0.04
CA SER A 438 -28.55 -0.80 0.56
C SER A 438 -28.47 -0.31 2.01
N GLY A 439 -27.38 -0.62 2.74
CA GLY A 439 -27.13 -0.09 4.08
C GLY A 439 -26.77 1.39 4.10
N VAL A 440 -26.45 1.98 2.94
CA VAL A 440 -26.19 3.41 2.79
C VAL A 440 -27.49 4.16 2.58
N THR A 441 -27.89 4.96 3.57
CA THR A 441 -29.16 5.73 3.55
C THR A 441 -28.96 7.23 3.74
N GLY A 442 -27.75 7.68 4.07
CA GLY A 442 -27.42 9.09 4.26
C GLY A 442 -27.50 9.88 2.96
N LEU A 443 -28.31 10.94 2.95
CA LEU A 443 -28.50 11.80 1.78
C LEU A 443 -27.23 12.63 1.50
N GLY A 444 -26.80 12.71 0.25
CA GLY A 444 -25.66 13.53 -0.16
C GLY A 444 -24.33 13.17 0.51
N GLY A 445 -24.20 11.97 1.05
CA GLY A 445 -23.04 11.54 1.83
C GLY A 445 -21.84 11.09 0.98
N ILE A 446 -22.00 10.93 -0.34
CA ILE A 446 -20.97 10.35 -1.20
C ILE A 446 -20.65 11.27 -2.38
N ASP A 447 -19.38 11.60 -2.55
CA ASP A 447 -18.85 12.31 -3.73
C ASP A 447 -17.89 11.38 -4.50
N VAL A 448 -18.22 11.09 -5.77
CA VAL A 448 -17.50 10.13 -6.62
C VAL A 448 -17.13 10.80 -7.93
N ARG A 449 -15.85 11.11 -8.11
CA ARG A 449 -15.34 11.82 -9.29
C ARG A 449 -14.02 11.27 -9.80
N ASN A 450 -13.77 11.42 -11.09
CA ASN A 450 -12.49 11.14 -11.72
C ASN A 450 -11.98 9.70 -11.60
N ASN A 451 -12.83 8.71 -11.31
CA ASN A 451 -12.38 7.32 -11.17
C ASN A 451 -12.40 6.59 -12.51
N LEU A 452 -11.50 5.61 -12.63
CA LEU A 452 -11.42 4.68 -13.74
C LEU A 452 -11.95 3.30 -13.30
N PHE A 453 -13.24 3.05 -13.52
CA PHE A 453 -13.90 1.80 -13.15
C PHE A 453 -14.02 0.87 -14.37
N VAL A 454 -13.33 -0.26 -14.30
CA VAL A 454 -13.20 -1.21 -15.41
C VAL A 454 -13.58 -2.60 -14.92
N ASN A 455 -14.46 -3.27 -15.65
CA ASN A 455 -14.77 -4.68 -15.44
C ASN A 455 -14.60 -5.44 -16.76
N THR A 456 -13.49 -6.17 -16.89
CA THR A 456 -13.12 -6.93 -18.08
C THR A 456 -13.36 -8.42 -17.91
N GLN A 457 -13.95 -8.86 -16.80
CA GLN A 457 -14.19 -10.28 -16.56
C GLN A 457 -15.16 -10.85 -17.62
N THR A 458 -15.14 -12.17 -17.84
CA THR A 458 -15.85 -12.84 -18.94
C THR A 458 -16.74 -14.00 -18.49
N GLN A 459 -16.81 -14.28 -17.20
CA GLN A 459 -17.72 -15.29 -16.63
C GLN A 459 -19.18 -14.96 -16.93
N ALA A 460 -20.05 -15.97 -16.90
CA ALA A 460 -21.49 -15.82 -17.03
C ALA A 460 -22.10 -14.92 -15.93
N GLY A 461 -23.32 -14.42 -16.15
CA GLY A 461 -23.98 -13.47 -15.24
C GLY A 461 -23.68 -12.01 -15.57
N ASP A 462 -24.22 -11.10 -14.75
CA ASP A 462 -24.00 -9.66 -14.91
C ASP A 462 -22.62 -9.25 -14.39
N ARG A 463 -21.99 -8.27 -15.02
CA ARG A 463 -20.67 -7.76 -14.64
C ARG A 463 -20.74 -6.26 -14.66
N TYR A 464 -20.75 -5.64 -13.49
CA TYR A 464 -20.98 -4.19 -13.39
C TYR A 464 -19.66 -3.45 -13.16
N THR A 465 -19.62 -2.19 -13.58
CA THR A 465 -18.64 -1.22 -13.08
C THR A 465 -19.14 -0.60 -11.79
N ILE A 466 -20.44 -0.32 -11.70
CA ILE A 466 -21.07 0.26 -10.52
C ILE A 466 -22.35 -0.50 -10.14
N TYR A 467 -22.41 -0.98 -8.90
CA TYR A 467 -23.61 -1.58 -8.32
C TYR A 467 -24.09 -0.72 -7.15
N ALA A 468 -25.33 -0.25 -7.20
CA ALA A 468 -25.96 0.48 -6.12
C ALA A 468 -27.25 -0.24 -5.68
N GLY A 469 -27.20 -0.83 -4.49
CA GLY A 469 -28.40 -1.18 -3.73
C GLY A 469 -29.02 0.03 -3.02
N ALA A 470 -28.24 1.09 -2.81
CA ALA A 470 -28.72 2.37 -2.29
C ALA A 470 -29.52 3.17 -3.32
N LEU A 471 -30.28 4.15 -2.84
CA LEU A 471 -30.98 5.13 -3.67
C LEU A 471 -30.00 6.17 -4.24
N SER A 472 -30.34 6.81 -5.35
CA SER A 472 -29.47 7.82 -6.00
C SER A 472 -29.25 9.08 -5.17
N ASN A 473 -30.14 9.38 -4.22
CA ASN A 473 -30.03 10.57 -3.36
C ASN A 473 -28.89 10.49 -2.31
N VAL A 474 -28.18 9.36 -2.22
CA VAL A 474 -26.99 9.24 -1.35
C VAL A 474 -25.78 9.99 -1.92
N PHE A 475 -25.77 10.29 -3.22
CA PHE A 475 -24.69 11.02 -3.86
C PHE A 475 -24.89 12.53 -3.70
N SER A 476 -23.87 13.24 -3.20
CA SER A 476 -23.79 14.70 -3.36
C SER A 476 -23.31 15.05 -4.76
N THR A 477 -22.40 14.25 -5.31
CA THR A 477 -21.94 14.35 -6.69
C THR A 477 -21.49 12.98 -7.18
N ILE A 478 -21.88 12.63 -8.40
CA ILE A 478 -21.32 11.51 -9.14
C ILE A 478 -21.11 11.96 -10.58
N ASN A 479 -19.87 12.23 -10.98
CA ASN A 479 -19.58 12.75 -12.31
C ASN A 479 -18.12 12.53 -12.72
N TYR A 480 -17.79 12.69 -14.01
CA TYR A 480 -16.42 12.54 -14.51
C TYR A 480 -15.80 11.18 -14.16
N ASN A 481 -16.56 10.09 -14.21
CA ASN A 481 -16.02 8.75 -14.01
C ASN A 481 -16.02 8.01 -15.34
N ASN A 482 -15.07 7.10 -15.57
CA ASN A 482 -15.16 6.16 -16.67
C ASN A 482 -15.77 4.84 -16.19
N PHE A 483 -16.77 4.35 -16.91
CA PHE A 483 -17.43 3.08 -16.66
C PHE A 483 -17.31 2.19 -17.88
N TYR A 484 -16.41 1.21 -17.83
CA TYR A 484 -16.31 0.19 -18.87
C TYR A 484 -16.59 -1.21 -18.36
N SER A 485 -17.54 -1.90 -18.99
CA SER A 485 -17.80 -3.33 -18.77
C SER A 485 -17.72 -4.11 -20.08
N SER A 486 -17.12 -5.30 -20.04
CA SER A 486 -17.27 -6.32 -21.10
C SER A 486 -18.62 -7.06 -21.04
N GLY A 487 -19.45 -6.77 -20.02
CA GLY A 487 -20.81 -7.27 -19.88
C GLY A 487 -21.84 -6.45 -20.62
N THR A 488 -23.05 -7.01 -20.69
CA THR A 488 -24.22 -6.34 -21.30
C THR A 488 -24.61 -5.05 -20.58
N ASN A 489 -24.29 -4.97 -19.28
CA ASN A 489 -24.72 -3.90 -18.40
C ASN A 489 -23.53 -3.17 -17.77
N LEU A 490 -23.50 -1.84 -17.84
CA LEU A 490 -22.52 -1.02 -17.15
C LEU A 490 -22.77 -0.99 -15.64
N GLY A 491 -24.03 -0.87 -15.21
CA GLY A 491 -24.30 -0.75 -13.78
C GLY A 491 -25.67 -1.23 -13.34
N TYR A 492 -25.97 -1.01 -12.07
CA TYR A 492 -27.21 -1.42 -11.44
C TYR A 492 -27.65 -0.38 -10.41
N ILE A 493 -28.90 0.07 -10.48
CA ILE A 493 -29.53 0.94 -9.47
C ILE A 493 -31.05 0.87 -9.57
N GLY A 494 -31.75 1.02 -8.44
CA GLY A 494 -33.21 1.06 -8.39
C GLY A 494 -33.87 -0.26 -8.80
N GLY A 495 -33.22 -1.39 -8.50
CA GLY A 495 -33.72 -2.71 -8.85
C GLY A 495 -33.41 -3.17 -10.28
N LEU A 496 -32.81 -2.31 -11.11
CA LEU A 496 -32.68 -2.53 -12.55
C LEU A 496 -31.22 -2.40 -13.03
N ALA A 497 -30.85 -3.27 -13.98
CA ALA A 497 -29.59 -3.15 -14.70
C ALA A 497 -29.62 -1.93 -15.66
N LYS A 498 -28.46 -1.34 -15.89
CA LYS A 498 -28.23 -0.15 -16.72
C LYS A 498 -27.26 -0.54 -17.83
N ALA A 499 -27.79 -0.64 -19.05
CA ALA A 499 -27.04 -1.16 -20.20
C ALA A 499 -26.02 -0.14 -20.71
N THR A 500 -26.41 1.13 -20.77
CA THR A 500 -25.65 2.19 -21.43
C THR A 500 -25.26 3.31 -20.48
N LEU A 501 -24.37 4.19 -20.94
CA LEU A 501 -24.02 5.41 -20.18
C LEU A 501 -25.23 6.33 -19.98
N ALA A 502 -26.17 6.38 -20.94
CA ALA A 502 -27.41 7.13 -20.80
C ALA A 502 -28.29 6.55 -19.67
N ASP A 503 -28.34 5.23 -19.51
CA ASP A 503 -29.05 4.58 -18.41
C ASP A 503 -28.39 4.86 -17.05
N ILE A 504 -27.05 4.94 -17.02
CA ILE A 504 -26.29 5.36 -15.83
C ILE A 504 -26.64 6.81 -15.46
N GLN A 505 -26.64 7.72 -16.43
CA GLN A 505 -27.00 9.13 -16.20
C GLN A 505 -28.42 9.27 -15.65
N LEU A 506 -29.40 8.61 -16.28
CA LEU A 506 -30.79 8.63 -15.85
C LEU A 506 -30.99 7.97 -14.48
N GLY A 507 -30.38 6.79 -14.26
CA GLY A 507 -30.58 6.01 -13.04
C GLY A 507 -29.94 6.62 -11.80
N PHE A 508 -28.75 7.22 -11.94
CA PHE A 508 -28.02 7.82 -10.83
C PHE A 508 -28.31 9.32 -10.66
N GLY A 509 -28.90 10.00 -11.65
CA GLY A 509 -29.20 11.43 -11.58
C GLY A 509 -27.96 12.34 -11.65
N GLY A 510 -26.89 11.86 -12.28
CA GLY A 510 -25.59 12.55 -12.42
C GLY A 510 -24.85 12.10 -13.68
N ASN A 511 -23.51 12.02 -13.63
CA ASN A 511 -22.66 11.43 -14.68
C ASN A 511 -22.69 12.16 -16.04
N ALA A 512 -23.02 13.46 -16.07
CA ALA A 512 -23.10 14.25 -17.30
C ALA A 512 -21.80 14.26 -18.12
N ASN A 513 -20.64 14.21 -17.46
CA ASN A 513 -19.30 14.21 -18.07
C ASN A 513 -18.57 12.87 -17.87
N SER A 514 -19.27 11.83 -17.40
CA SER A 514 -18.72 10.49 -17.29
C SER A 514 -18.59 9.84 -18.67
N LEU A 515 -17.75 8.82 -18.79
CA LEU A 515 -17.39 8.17 -20.04
C LEU A 515 -17.66 6.66 -19.98
N ASN A 516 -17.73 6.03 -21.16
CA ASN A 516 -17.71 4.58 -21.32
C ASN A 516 -16.69 4.23 -22.40
N VAL A 517 -15.43 4.13 -21.99
CA VAL A 517 -14.28 3.86 -22.86
C VAL A 517 -13.46 2.73 -22.27
N LEU A 518 -13.09 1.74 -23.08
CA LEU A 518 -12.11 0.72 -22.69
C LEU A 518 -10.73 1.37 -22.59
N PRO A 519 -10.11 1.43 -21.40
CA PRO A 519 -8.76 1.95 -21.29
C PRO A 519 -7.75 0.94 -21.82
N VAL A 520 -6.69 1.43 -22.47
CA VAL A 520 -5.51 0.63 -22.81
C VAL A 520 -4.47 0.86 -21.73
N PHE A 521 -4.15 -0.17 -20.94
CA PHE A 521 -3.09 -0.09 -19.94
C PHE A 521 -1.72 -0.42 -20.53
N VAL A 522 -0.64 -0.05 -19.84
CA VAL A 522 0.74 -0.38 -20.24
C VAL A 522 0.95 -1.89 -20.31
N SER A 523 0.42 -2.66 -19.34
CA SER A 523 0.45 -4.13 -19.38
C SER A 523 -0.63 -4.75 -18.47
N ALA A 524 -0.69 -6.09 -18.39
CA ALA A 524 -1.63 -6.80 -17.52
C ALA A 524 -1.33 -6.67 -16.02
N THR A 525 -0.15 -6.20 -15.64
CA THR A 525 0.25 -5.97 -14.24
C THR A 525 0.59 -4.52 -13.95
N ASP A 526 0.53 -3.67 -14.98
CA ASP A 526 0.83 -2.26 -14.89
C ASP A 526 -0.36 -1.46 -15.42
N PHE A 527 -1.14 -0.92 -14.49
CA PHE A 527 -2.37 -0.18 -14.74
C PHE A 527 -2.15 1.32 -14.94
N HIS A 528 -0.92 1.76 -15.22
CA HIS A 528 -0.75 3.05 -15.88
C HIS A 528 -1.49 3.06 -17.21
N VAL A 529 -2.16 4.18 -17.51
CA VAL A 529 -2.86 4.38 -18.79
C VAL A 529 -1.81 4.57 -19.89
N SER A 530 -1.88 3.77 -20.95
CA SER A 530 -0.93 3.85 -22.06
C SER A 530 -1.04 5.18 -22.79
N ALA A 531 0.11 5.73 -23.20
CA ALA A 531 0.15 6.93 -24.05
C ALA A 531 -0.51 6.72 -25.42
N THR A 532 -0.71 5.47 -25.86
CA THR A 532 -1.37 5.16 -27.14
C THR A 532 -2.74 4.53 -26.90
N GLY A 533 -3.75 4.97 -27.66
CA GLY A 533 -5.09 4.39 -27.62
C GLY A 533 -6.05 4.99 -26.60
N ASN A 534 -5.62 5.98 -25.80
CA ASN A 534 -6.43 6.60 -24.73
C ASN A 534 -6.80 8.07 -24.96
N ALA A 535 -6.80 8.55 -26.21
CA ALA A 535 -7.17 9.93 -26.55
C ALA A 535 -8.55 10.36 -26.04
N ALA A 536 -9.47 9.40 -25.86
CA ALA A 536 -10.81 9.67 -25.33
C ALA A 536 -10.86 9.85 -23.81
N LEU A 537 -9.81 9.45 -23.08
CA LEU A 537 -9.71 9.55 -21.62
C LEU A 537 -8.82 10.72 -21.15
N ASP A 538 -7.97 11.22 -22.05
CA ASP A 538 -6.97 12.27 -21.80
C ASP A 538 -7.63 13.61 -21.44
N ASN A 539 -7.20 14.19 -20.33
CA ASN A 539 -7.65 15.47 -19.80
C ASN A 539 -9.20 15.54 -19.62
N LYS A 540 -9.84 14.42 -19.22
CA LYS A 540 -11.30 14.32 -19.06
C LYS A 540 -11.82 14.38 -17.63
N GLY A 541 -10.95 14.51 -16.64
CA GLY A 541 -11.33 14.74 -15.26
C GLY A 541 -11.67 16.19 -14.95
N THR A 542 -11.98 16.44 -13.67
CA THR A 542 -12.18 17.77 -13.11
C THR A 542 -11.32 17.95 -11.84
N PRO A 543 -10.66 19.09 -11.62
CA PRO A 543 -9.82 19.30 -10.44
C PRO A 543 -10.61 19.13 -9.14
N VAL A 544 -9.98 18.52 -8.14
CA VAL A 544 -10.49 18.46 -6.75
C VAL A 544 -9.38 18.93 -5.83
N VAL A 545 -9.71 19.77 -4.85
CA VAL A 545 -8.70 20.43 -4.00
C VAL A 545 -7.99 19.45 -3.07
N GLU A 546 -8.64 18.33 -2.75
CA GLU A 546 -8.12 17.30 -1.85
C GLU A 546 -7.02 16.44 -2.47
N VAL A 547 -6.91 16.38 -3.80
CA VAL A 547 -5.98 15.49 -4.51
C VAL A 547 -5.27 16.27 -5.61
N THR A 548 -4.10 16.83 -5.27
CA THR A 548 -3.27 17.64 -6.19
C THR A 548 -2.14 16.86 -6.84
N LEU A 549 -1.84 15.66 -6.33
CA LEU A 549 -0.83 14.74 -6.88
C LEU A 549 -1.51 13.44 -7.34
N ASP A 550 -0.95 12.81 -8.36
CA ASP A 550 -1.31 11.45 -8.78
C ASP A 550 -0.59 10.37 -7.92
N ALA A 551 -0.76 9.10 -8.26
CA ALA A 551 -0.14 7.97 -7.54
C ALA A 551 1.39 7.90 -7.69
N ASP A 552 1.97 8.51 -8.73
CA ASP A 552 3.42 8.61 -8.91
C ASP A 552 4.01 9.86 -8.25
N GLY A 553 3.16 10.75 -7.72
CA GLY A 553 3.55 12.01 -7.12
C GLY A 553 3.67 13.16 -8.12
N ASN A 554 3.20 12.99 -9.37
CA ASN A 554 3.14 14.06 -10.36
C ASN A 554 2.00 15.02 -10.02
N VAL A 555 2.20 16.30 -10.31
CA VAL A 555 1.15 17.31 -10.15
C VAL A 555 0.04 17.08 -11.17
N ARG A 556 -1.20 16.98 -10.69
CA ARG A 556 -2.38 16.88 -11.56
C ARG A 556 -2.60 18.17 -12.33
N ASN A 557 -3.06 18.06 -13.59
CA ASN A 557 -3.43 19.24 -14.35
C ASN A 557 -4.49 20.06 -13.59
N ALA A 558 -4.20 21.36 -13.37
CA ALA A 558 -5.01 22.24 -12.53
C ALA A 558 -6.39 22.60 -13.14
N LEU A 559 -6.63 22.27 -14.42
CA LEU A 559 -7.87 22.55 -15.14
C LEU A 559 -8.56 21.28 -15.64
N THR A 560 -7.77 20.34 -16.17
CA THR A 560 -8.26 19.15 -16.86
C THR A 560 -7.44 17.91 -16.49
N PRO A 561 -7.45 17.46 -15.22
CA PRO A 561 -6.69 16.28 -14.80
C PRO A 561 -7.18 15.02 -15.50
N ASP A 562 -6.38 13.96 -15.46
CA ASP A 562 -6.77 12.67 -16.01
C ASP A 562 -7.65 11.85 -15.06
N LEU A 563 -8.44 10.95 -15.65
CA LEU A 563 -9.23 9.98 -14.89
C LEU A 563 -8.33 8.85 -14.37
N GLY A 564 -8.63 8.35 -13.17
CA GLY A 564 -7.88 7.28 -12.52
C GLY A 564 -6.61 7.76 -11.82
N SER A 565 -5.79 6.81 -11.39
CA SER A 565 -4.71 7.07 -10.42
C SER A 565 -3.51 7.85 -10.97
N PHE A 566 -3.38 8.01 -12.29
CA PHE A 566 -2.16 8.52 -12.93
C PHE A 566 -2.49 9.61 -13.96
N GLU A 567 -1.65 10.64 -14.03
CA GLU A 567 -1.64 11.55 -15.17
C GLU A 567 -0.89 10.89 -16.34
N PHE A 568 -1.35 11.14 -17.56
CA PHE A 568 -0.69 10.64 -18.76
C PHE A 568 -0.71 11.69 -19.86
N THR A 569 0.02 11.41 -20.95
CA THR A 569 0.00 12.28 -22.13
C THR A 569 -0.12 11.41 -23.35
N VAL A 570 -1.08 11.70 -24.20
CA VAL A 570 -1.31 10.92 -25.41
C VAL A 570 -0.21 11.18 -26.42
N ALA A 571 0.33 10.10 -26.99
CA ALA A 571 1.21 10.17 -28.14
C ALA A 571 0.38 10.56 -29.37
N ILE A 572 0.48 11.83 -29.78
CA ILE A 572 -0.07 12.29 -31.06
C ILE A 572 0.84 11.81 -32.20
N LEU A 573 0.39 10.84 -32.99
CA LEU A 573 1.00 10.52 -34.28
C LEU A 573 0.62 11.64 -35.27
N ALA A 574 1.39 12.71 -35.30
CA ALA A 574 1.15 13.81 -36.23
C ALA A 574 1.49 13.40 -37.67
N VAL A 575 0.48 13.35 -38.55
CA VAL A 575 0.64 13.14 -40.01
C VAL A 575 1.44 14.28 -40.67
N ASN A 576 1.64 15.40 -39.96
CA ASN A 576 2.26 16.62 -40.50
C ASN A 576 3.80 16.62 -40.55
N ASP A 577 4.49 15.76 -39.81
CA ASP A 577 5.96 15.73 -39.85
C ASP A 577 6.52 15.05 -41.11
N ALA A 578 5.69 14.26 -41.81
CA ALA A 578 6.03 13.75 -43.14
C ALA A 578 5.89 14.80 -44.26
N ALA A 579 5.18 15.92 -44.01
CA ALA A 579 4.90 16.95 -45.01
C ALA A 579 5.86 18.16 -44.99
N LYS A 580 6.75 18.26 -44.00
CA LYS A 580 7.65 19.42 -43.79
C LYS A 580 9.12 19.20 -44.18
N LYS A 581 9.41 18.37 -45.20
CA LYS A 581 10.80 18.15 -45.64
C LYS A 581 11.17 18.45 -47.10
N ASN A 582 10.28 19.03 -47.89
CA ASN A 582 10.63 19.55 -49.22
C ASN A 582 9.90 20.90 -49.46
N THR A 583 10.61 22.01 -49.30
CA THR A 583 10.10 23.37 -49.50
C THR A 583 10.59 23.92 -50.84
N VAL A 584 10.02 23.43 -51.94
CA VAL A 584 10.24 24.06 -53.25
C VAL A 584 9.64 25.47 -53.23
N SER A 585 10.46 26.47 -53.53
CA SER A 585 10.07 27.88 -53.66
C SER A 585 10.14 28.31 -55.13
N PHE A 586 9.24 29.17 -55.59
CA PHE A 586 9.18 29.60 -56.98
C PHE A 586 8.68 31.04 -57.15
N TYR A 587 9.18 31.74 -58.16
CA TYR A 587 8.82 33.13 -58.46
C TYR A 587 9.17 33.53 -59.90
N PRO A 588 8.55 34.57 -60.47
CA PRO A 588 7.32 35.21 -59.99
C PRO A 588 6.09 34.32 -60.24
N ASN A 589 5.08 34.43 -59.37
CA ASN A 589 3.75 33.87 -59.60
C ASN A 589 2.71 34.96 -59.28
N PRO A 590 1.98 35.52 -60.27
CA PRO A 590 1.89 35.08 -61.66
C PRO A 590 3.17 35.28 -62.51
N VAL A 591 3.49 34.30 -63.35
CA VAL A 591 4.63 34.31 -64.28
C VAL A 591 4.24 34.93 -65.62
N VAL A 592 5.17 35.64 -66.26
CA VAL A 592 5.04 36.15 -67.64
C VAL A 592 5.97 35.37 -68.57
N ASP A 593 7.29 35.48 -68.40
CA ASP A 593 8.25 34.85 -69.30
C ASP A 593 8.94 33.63 -68.68
N TYR A 594 9.60 33.81 -67.53
CA TYR A 594 10.38 32.77 -66.87
C TYR A 594 9.93 32.56 -65.43
N LEU A 595 9.76 31.29 -65.05
CA LEU A 595 9.49 30.90 -63.67
C LEU A 595 10.78 30.34 -63.05
N TYR A 596 11.30 31.00 -62.02
CA TYR A 596 12.46 30.54 -61.26
C TYR A 596 12.03 29.61 -60.13
N ILE A 597 12.80 28.56 -59.89
CA ILE A 597 12.54 27.50 -58.91
C ILE A 597 13.80 27.30 -58.07
N ASN A 598 13.64 27.22 -56.76
CA ASN A 598 14.69 26.95 -55.79
C ASN A 598 14.26 25.84 -54.85
N ASN A 599 15.13 24.85 -54.64
CA ASN A 599 14.87 23.67 -53.82
C ASN A 599 16.11 23.29 -52.99
N ASP A 600 15.89 22.69 -51.83
CA ASP A 600 16.97 22.27 -50.90
C ASP A 600 17.67 20.95 -51.31
N SER A 601 17.42 20.49 -52.54
CA SER A 601 18.10 19.35 -53.16
C SER A 601 18.06 19.46 -54.68
N ARG A 602 18.98 18.77 -55.36
CA ARG A 602 19.09 18.79 -56.82
C ARG A 602 17.76 18.45 -57.47
N ILE A 603 17.26 19.36 -58.30
CA ILE A 603 16.09 19.17 -59.15
C ILE A 603 16.55 18.38 -60.37
N LYS A 604 15.91 17.24 -60.64
CA LYS A 604 16.18 16.44 -61.84
C LYS A 604 15.52 17.12 -63.03
N ASP A 605 14.21 17.23 -62.95
CA ASP A 605 13.36 17.81 -64.00
C ASP A 605 12.14 18.50 -63.39
N VAL A 606 11.52 19.33 -64.22
CA VAL A 606 10.31 20.07 -63.91
C VAL A 606 9.31 19.91 -65.05
N GLU A 607 8.08 19.57 -64.69
CA GLU A 607 6.98 19.35 -65.62
C GLU A 607 5.87 20.36 -65.36
N VAL A 608 5.31 20.94 -66.42
CA VAL A 608 4.16 21.86 -66.31
C VAL A 608 2.96 21.22 -66.98
N TYR A 609 1.84 21.14 -66.26
CA TYR A 609 0.59 20.56 -66.72
C TYR A 609 -0.53 21.60 -66.78
N ASN A 610 -1.37 21.56 -67.81
CA ASN A 610 -2.61 22.34 -67.83
C ASN A 610 -3.67 21.72 -66.89
N VAL A 611 -4.79 22.43 -66.69
CA VAL A 611 -5.90 21.96 -65.82
C VAL A 611 -6.56 20.66 -66.27
N SER A 612 -6.39 20.27 -67.53
CA SER A 612 -6.87 18.98 -68.07
C SER A 612 -5.86 17.84 -67.88
N GLY A 613 -4.74 18.09 -67.19
CA GLY A 613 -3.69 17.11 -66.93
C GLY A 613 -2.75 16.84 -68.12
N GLN A 614 -2.84 17.62 -69.20
CA GLN A 614 -1.93 17.50 -70.33
C GLN A 614 -0.60 18.18 -70.00
N LYS A 615 0.52 17.51 -70.31
CA LYS A 615 1.86 18.07 -70.13
C LYS A 615 2.15 19.10 -71.22
N ILE A 616 2.54 20.30 -70.80
CA ILE A 616 2.76 21.47 -71.65
C ILE A 616 4.25 21.74 -71.83
N LEU A 617 5.04 21.60 -70.76
CA LEU A 617 6.49 21.79 -70.76
C LEU A 617 7.17 20.72 -69.91
N ASN A 618 8.42 20.41 -70.26
CA ASN A 618 9.30 19.55 -69.50
C ASN A 618 10.74 20.09 -69.65
N GLU A 619 11.37 20.42 -68.53
CA GLU A 619 12.72 20.99 -68.50
C GLU A 619 13.60 20.20 -67.53
N THR A 620 14.78 19.80 -67.99
CA THR A 620 15.81 19.19 -67.13
C THR A 620 16.69 20.28 -66.52
N ILE A 621 16.82 20.31 -65.19
CA ILE A 621 17.55 21.38 -64.48
C ILE A 621 18.90 20.86 -63.96
N ASN A 622 18.94 19.66 -63.37
CA ASN A 622 20.13 19.05 -62.76
C ASN A 622 20.91 19.96 -61.78
N ALA A 623 20.22 20.86 -61.09
CA ALA A 623 20.77 21.79 -60.11
C ALA A 623 19.74 22.09 -59.01
N GLU A 624 20.16 22.69 -57.89
CA GLU A 624 19.25 23.11 -56.80
C GLU A 624 18.36 24.31 -57.20
N LYS A 625 18.77 25.04 -58.24
CA LYS A 625 18.07 26.20 -58.79
C LYS A 625 17.96 26.07 -60.30
N GLY A 626 16.85 26.54 -60.86
CA GLY A 626 16.69 26.64 -62.30
C GLY A 626 15.48 27.48 -62.69
N SER A 627 15.20 27.50 -63.98
CA SER A 627 14.10 28.27 -64.55
C SER A 627 13.35 27.48 -65.61
N VAL A 628 12.04 27.72 -65.71
CA VAL A 628 11.18 27.19 -66.78
C VAL A 628 10.75 28.33 -67.69
N ASP A 629 10.92 28.17 -69.00
CA ASP A 629 10.46 29.13 -70.01
C ASP A 629 8.96 28.95 -70.26
N MET A 630 8.18 29.89 -69.75
CA MET A 630 6.72 29.87 -69.79
C MET A 630 6.16 30.67 -70.97
N ARG A 631 7.00 31.28 -71.83
CA ARG A 631 6.56 32.14 -72.95
C ARG A 631 5.68 31.40 -73.97
N ARG A 632 5.87 30.08 -74.08
CA ARG A 632 5.11 29.21 -74.98
C ARG A 632 3.79 28.68 -74.39
N ALA A 633 3.54 28.93 -73.10
CA ALA A 633 2.32 28.54 -72.43
C ALA A 633 1.26 29.67 -72.53
N PRO A 634 0.01 29.37 -72.96
CA PRO A 634 -1.09 30.35 -72.93
C PRO A 634 -1.38 30.88 -71.51
N ALA A 635 -2.01 32.05 -71.40
CA ALA A 635 -2.48 32.57 -70.12
C ALA A 635 -3.45 31.58 -69.44
N GLY A 636 -3.26 31.30 -68.16
CA GLY A 636 -4.04 30.29 -67.45
C GLY A 636 -3.41 29.75 -66.18
N VAL A 637 -4.10 28.80 -65.54
CA VAL A 637 -3.64 28.09 -64.35
C VAL A 637 -2.94 26.80 -64.75
N TYR A 638 -1.79 26.52 -64.14
CA TYR A 638 -1.01 25.31 -64.39
C TYR A 638 -0.60 24.64 -63.08
N ILE A 639 -0.28 23.34 -63.16
CA ILE A 639 0.37 22.59 -62.10
C ILE A 639 1.84 22.38 -62.48
N LEU A 640 2.73 22.92 -61.66
CA LEU A 640 4.16 22.70 -61.71
C LEU A 640 4.50 21.47 -60.85
N LYS A 641 5.06 20.43 -61.45
CA LYS A 641 5.61 19.28 -60.73
C LYS A 641 7.13 19.36 -60.77
N VAL A 642 7.75 19.46 -59.59
CA VAL A 642 9.20 19.51 -59.42
C VAL A 642 9.67 18.15 -58.92
N ASN A 643 10.47 17.45 -59.72
CA ASN A 643 11.02 16.14 -59.39
C ASN A 643 12.46 16.31 -58.88
N ALA A 644 12.66 16.20 -57.58
CA ALA A 644 13.98 16.33 -56.94
C ALA A 644 14.52 14.99 -56.43
N GLU A 645 15.79 14.96 -56.01
CA GLU A 645 16.39 13.77 -55.43
C GLU A 645 15.69 13.26 -54.17
N LYS A 646 15.17 14.17 -53.34
CA LYS A 646 14.49 13.86 -52.08
C LYS A 646 12.97 13.67 -52.22
N GLY A 647 12.45 13.63 -53.44
CA GLY A 647 11.03 13.44 -53.74
C GLY A 647 10.48 14.44 -54.75
N SER A 648 9.19 14.30 -55.08
CA SER A 648 8.49 15.17 -56.02
C SER A 648 7.43 16.02 -55.31
N GLN A 649 7.27 17.26 -55.74
CA GLN A 649 6.25 18.18 -55.22
C GLN A 649 5.47 18.83 -56.35
N SER A 650 4.15 18.92 -56.20
CA SER A 650 3.25 19.59 -57.15
C SER A 650 2.74 20.90 -56.57
N LEU A 651 2.80 21.98 -57.36
CA LEU A 651 2.53 23.36 -56.95
C LEU A 651 1.67 24.05 -58.00
N LYS A 652 0.78 24.95 -57.58
CA LYS A 652 -0.07 25.72 -58.50
C LYS A 652 0.65 26.99 -58.96
N ILE A 653 0.69 27.24 -60.26
CA ILE A 653 1.23 28.47 -60.87
C ILE A 653 0.19 29.13 -61.78
N ILE A 654 0.33 30.44 -62.00
CA ILE A 654 -0.56 31.25 -62.83
C ILE A 654 0.29 31.94 -63.90
N LYS A 655 -0.04 31.73 -65.18
CA LYS A 655 0.55 32.44 -66.32
C LYS A 655 -0.34 33.61 -66.71
N LYS A 656 0.23 34.81 -66.80
CA LYS A 656 -0.43 36.00 -67.34
C LYS A 656 -0.31 36.09 -68.86
#